data_AF-S4XMU8-F1
#
_entry.id   AF-S4XMU8-F1
#
_cell.length_a   1.000
_cell.length_b   1.000
_cell.length_c   1.000
_cell.angle_alpha   90.00
_cell.angle_beta   90.00
_cell.angle_gamma   90.00
#
_symmetry.space_group_name_H-M   'P 1'
#
loop_
_entity.id
_entity.type
_entity.pdbx_description
1 polymer ?
#
loop_
_entity_poly.entity_id
_entity_poly.type
_entity_poly.pdbx_seq_one_letter_code
_entity_poly.pdbx_strand_id
1 'polypeptide(L)'
;MDVVSLCPLPASGFVWQSQDGRAAQTVVVKATFVLVPGTSYLAAEQQAPNEEDKHWNDDPARSVVAPSDRVPYKPRADVMLVGHAYAPGKRPMRSMMVRVAVGDIDKSIEVWCDRAFRVRDGQLLEGQGFTKMPLCWERAAGGPDTSNPVGVRFDAPPDMYGRVTIPNLQPPGIHVVKPSDTFAPVCFAPIGRSWPGRTSWLGHLARKFPQPGWEERPLPEGLDPVYFLAAPLDQQVEQLRPNEHIILENLSPDHARLVTNLPGVRPRAVAHRATGEREEVALVADTLWIDTDRGLCTVVWRGRVGLRHPSEAGRIAVTLEGDAGGRVSSDEAKPSPPEARDAAEKLGVEEDAEGTLQLGAEVSAAVAPVMPFQGGGEPRQAPAPPTSRPGDAALPFRPGGHPPHTAEPAPPPTPPAVSPAPPPLVVLPPPAEPIARPATAGPWSRLEAGGRPSIGQSVVESMVGPGPASRSPASPPAEPTPAAAAPALTPRRGGREIVDLLWFSPAAMPRIRKHPAWKEILADVKPRPDDEDLDDDMPPGKRPSAKDRRDVLAILARGQPMRVEDLEQAMMEAVGEDGAFVPPLVLVAGELELPFDEVEMLKALVAAASPLVMADKKLKETVEAIHEVFKMPWVQGATSVVEGLTGQLREALGQSRVVPARTIEAHAERALLEHRHFQKRLVMGQMRLRALLSSTGGHAKVPVYWPEAVGKELPGLQRMQVRMIAALGMRTEHQESAGIALRACSVARRGAL
;
A
#
# COMPACT_ATOMS: atom_id res chain seq x y z
N MET A 1 2.42 25.38 13.49
CA MET A 1 2.84 26.09 12.27
C MET A 1 2.59 25.22 11.03
N ASP A 2 2.33 25.82 9.89
CA ASP A 2 2.07 25.10 8.64
C ASP A 2 3.38 24.72 7.94
N VAL A 3 3.59 23.44 7.64
CA VAL A 3 4.76 22.98 6.87
C VAL A 3 4.44 23.09 5.39
N VAL A 4 5.28 23.81 4.65
CA VAL A 4 5.15 23.96 3.20
C VAL A 4 6.45 23.61 2.52
N SER A 5 6.41 22.66 1.60
CA SER A 5 7.54 22.38 0.73
C SER A 5 7.56 23.35 -0.46
N LEU A 6 8.71 23.97 -0.69
CA LEU A 6 9.03 24.82 -1.83
C LEU A 6 9.98 24.13 -2.81
N CYS A 7 10.16 22.82 -2.66
CA CYS A 7 11.02 21.99 -3.50
C CYS A 7 10.26 20.69 -3.86
N PRO A 8 10.80 19.83 -4.74
CA PRO A 8 10.15 18.59 -5.13
C PRO A 8 9.93 17.58 -3.99
N LEU A 9 10.60 17.76 -2.85
CA LEU A 9 10.52 16.81 -1.73
C LEU A 9 9.23 17.00 -0.94
N PRO A 10 8.40 15.96 -0.76
CA PRO A 10 7.25 16.05 0.12
C PRO A 10 7.68 16.25 1.58
N ALA A 11 6.97 17.14 2.26
CA ALA A 11 7.20 17.45 3.66
C ALA A 11 5.88 17.46 4.42
N SER A 12 5.93 17.03 5.68
CA SER A 12 4.80 17.09 6.61
C SER A 12 5.28 17.51 7.98
N GLY A 13 4.36 17.85 8.87
CA GLY A 13 4.69 18.09 10.27
C GLY A 13 3.53 17.79 11.19
N PHE A 14 3.86 17.57 12.44
CA PHE A 14 2.87 17.30 13.48
C PHE A 14 3.36 17.82 14.84
N VAL A 15 2.40 18.19 15.68
CA VAL A 15 2.65 18.75 17.01
C VAL A 15 2.56 17.64 18.05
N TRP A 16 3.41 17.72 19.07
CA TRP A 16 3.43 16.82 20.22
C TRP A 16 3.97 17.57 21.45
N GLN A 17 3.93 16.93 22.62
CA GLN A 17 4.39 17.52 23.87
C GLN A 17 5.59 16.75 24.45
N SER A 18 6.64 17.48 24.85
CA SER A 18 7.81 16.92 25.54
C SER A 18 7.45 16.30 26.89
N GLN A 19 8.41 15.64 27.53
CA GLN A 19 8.22 15.11 28.89
C GLN A 19 7.80 16.21 29.89
N ASP A 20 8.39 17.40 29.74
CA ASP A 20 8.04 18.59 30.56
C ASP A 20 6.73 19.29 30.13
N GLY A 21 5.94 18.71 29.21
CA GLY A 21 4.69 19.29 28.70
C GLY A 21 4.85 20.47 27.74
N ARG A 22 6.07 20.78 27.27
CA ARG A 22 6.30 21.85 26.29
C ARG A 22 5.87 21.39 24.90
N ALA A 23 5.15 22.25 24.19
CA ALA A 23 4.75 21.97 22.82
C ALA A 23 5.95 22.01 21.87
N ALA A 24 6.05 21.02 21.01
CA ALA A 24 7.05 20.94 19.95
C ALA A 24 6.38 20.50 18.65
N GLN A 25 6.96 20.92 17.53
CA GLN A 25 6.55 20.45 16.21
C GLN A 25 7.71 19.70 15.56
N THR A 26 7.44 18.49 15.09
CA THR A 26 8.37 17.73 14.27
C THR A 26 8.07 17.99 12.80
N VAL A 27 9.12 18.27 12.04
CA VAL A 27 9.09 18.44 10.59
C VAL A 27 9.74 17.23 9.97
N VAL A 28 9.06 16.63 9.00
CA VAL A 28 9.50 15.42 8.30
C VAL A 28 9.60 15.74 6.82
N VAL A 29 10.76 15.51 6.23
CA VAL A 29 11.01 15.66 4.79
C VAL A 29 11.43 14.31 4.26
N LYS A 30 10.84 13.87 3.15
CA LYS A 30 11.14 12.56 2.56
C LYS A 30 11.57 12.71 1.11
N ALA A 31 12.65 12.05 0.74
CA ALA A 31 13.09 11.93 -0.65
C ALA A 31 13.06 10.47 -1.06
N THR A 32 12.61 10.22 -2.29
CA THR A 32 12.61 8.91 -2.95
C THR A 32 13.64 8.92 -4.07
N PHE A 33 14.52 7.92 -4.09
CA PHE A 33 15.57 7.75 -5.08
C PHE A 33 15.37 6.44 -5.83
N VAL A 34 15.74 6.44 -7.12
CA VAL A 34 15.86 5.22 -7.91
C VAL A 34 17.25 4.65 -7.70
N LEU A 35 17.32 3.38 -7.33
CA LEU A 35 18.56 2.65 -7.09
C LEU A 35 19.14 2.19 -8.42
N VAL A 36 20.30 2.74 -8.78
CA VAL A 36 21.06 2.34 -9.97
C VAL A 36 22.55 2.19 -9.63
N PRO A 37 23.32 1.39 -10.38
CA PRO A 37 24.76 1.30 -10.17
C PRO A 37 25.45 2.66 -10.23
N GLY A 38 26.44 2.88 -9.37
CA GLY A 38 27.18 4.14 -9.28
C GLY A 38 26.48 5.14 -8.36
N THR A 39 25.54 5.93 -8.87
CA THR A 39 24.88 6.98 -8.07
C THR A 39 23.38 6.98 -8.31
N SER A 40 22.63 6.81 -7.23
CA SER A 40 21.17 6.90 -7.24
C SER A 40 20.72 8.33 -7.53
N TYR A 41 19.60 8.50 -8.22
CA TYR A 41 19.04 9.82 -8.54
C TYR A 41 17.63 9.97 -7.99
N LEU A 42 17.19 11.22 -7.81
CA LEU A 42 15.87 11.53 -7.28
C LEU A 42 14.78 11.01 -8.24
N ALA A 43 13.85 10.22 -7.73
CA ALA A 43 12.75 9.68 -8.53
C ALA A 43 11.83 10.81 -9.03
N ALA A 44 11.26 10.66 -10.23
CA ALA A 44 10.28 11.63 -10.75
C ALA A 44 9.04 11.71 -9.86
N GLU A 45 8.58 10.55 -9.37
CA GLU A 45 7.50 10.44 -8.41
C GLU A 45 8.05 10.30 -6.99
N GLN A 46 7.71 11.25 -6.13
CA GLN A 46 8.13 11.26 -4.74
C GLN A 46 7.05 10.65 -3.83
N GLN A 47 7.47 9.82 -2.88
CA GLN A 47 6.56 9.25 -1.87
C GLN A 47 6.42 10.19 -0.66
N ALA A 48 5.18 10.46 -0.26
CA ALA A 48 4.90 11.23 0.94
C ALA A 48 5.41 10.51 2.22
N PRO A 49 5.72 11.26 3.29
CA PRO A 49 5.93 10.67 4.62
C PRO A 49 4.78 9.75 5.03
N ASN A 50 5.11 8.57 5.55
CA ASN A 50 4.13 7.60 6.01
C ASN A 50 3.50 8.09 7.32
N GLU A 51 2.17 8.21 7.37
CA GLU A 51 1.49 8.59 8.61
C GLU A 51 1.44 7.41 9.60
N GLU A 52 1.22 6.20 9.10
CA GLU A 52 1.04 4.98 9.87
C GLU A 52 1.99 3.88 9.37
N ASP A 53 2.17 2.83 10.19
CA ASP A 53 2.93 1.65 9.79
C ASP A 53 2.15 0.94 8.67
N LYS A 54 2.83 0.61 7.56
CA LYS A 54 2.26 -0.19 6.46
C LYS A 54 2.67 -1.63 6.65
N HIS A 55 1.70 -2.55 6.62
CA HIS A 55 1.93 -3.97 6.86
C HIS A 55 1.83 -4.80 5.58
N TRP A 56 2.43 -6.00 5.59
CA TRP A 56 2.29 -6.94 4.49
C TRP A 56 0.81 -7.29 4.25
N ASN A 57 0.39 -7.23 2.99
CA ASN A 57 -1.00 -7.46 2.56
C ASN A 57 -2.04 -6.54 3.24
N ASP A 58 -1.62 -5.37 3.74
CA ASP A 58 -2.46 -4.47 4.53
C ASP A 58 -3.08 -5.15 5.78
N ASP A 59 -2.40 -6.17 6.33
CA ASP A 59 -2.84 -6.92 7.50
C ASP A 59 -2.00 -6.55 8.74
N PRO A 60 -2.57 -5.86 9.74
CA PRO A 60 -1.88 -5.47 10.97
C PRO A 60 -1.31 -6.65 11.78
N ALA A 61 -1.81 -7.87 11.57
CA ALA A 61 -1.26 -9.07 12.21
C ALA A 61 0.06 -9.54 11.57
N ARG A 62 0.44 -8.99 10.41
CA ARG A 62 1.68 -9.31 9.69
C ARG A 62 2.77 -8.27 9.95
N SER A 63 3.98 -8.56 9.49
CA SER A 63 5.11 -7.68 9.70
C SER A 63 5.00 -6.36 8.94
N VAL A 64 5.68 -5.34 9.46
CA VAL A 64 5.71 -3.99 8.88
C VAL A 64 6.60 -3.99 7.64
N VAL A 65 6.08 -3.48 6.52
CA VAL A 65 6.81 -3.24 5.27
C VAL A 65 7.46 -1.87 5.28
N ALA A 66 6.73 -0.84 5.70
CA ALA A 66 7.25 0.53 5.81
C ALA A 66 6.77 1.15 7.12
N PRO A 67 7.67 1.60 8.01
CA PRO A 67 7.26 2.19 9.27
C PRO A 67 6.68 3.59 9.05
N SER A 68 5.88 4.02 10.02
CA SER A 68 5.39 5.39 10.12
C SER A 68 6.55 6.36 10.33
N ASP A 69 6.51 7.46 9.57
CA ASP A 69 7.36 8.62 9.71
C ASP A 69 6.77 9.62 10.75
N ARG A 70 5.77 9.24 11.55
CA ARG A 70 5.27 10.06 12.67
C ARG A 70 5.91 9.65 13.98
N VAL A 71 7.06 10.25 14.26
CA VAL A 71 7.93 9.99 15.41
C VAL A 71 8.54 11.31 15.90
N PRO A 72 8.59 11.60 17.22
CA PRO A 72 9.11 12.87 17.75
C PRO A 72 10.52 13.20 17.23
N TYR A 73 11.42 12.24 17.43
CA TYR A 73 12.81 12.22 17.00
C TYR A 73 13.35 10.81 17.16
N LYS A 74 14.44 10.52 16.45
CA LYS A 74 15.20 9.29 16.60
C LYS A 74 16.60 9.60 17.12
N PRO A 75 17.12 8.85 18.10
CA PRO A 75 18.47 9.09 18.64
C PRO A 75 19.58 8.54 17.72
N ARG A 76 19.23 7.67 16.76
CA ARG A 76 20.11 7.04 15.78
C ARG A 76 19.38 6.95 14.44
N ALA A 77 20.09 6.64 13.37
CA ALA A 77 19.47 6.44 12.07
C ALA A 77 19.16 4.96 11.79
N ASP A 78 17.95 4.68 11.31
CA ASP A 78 17.48 3.35 10.93
C ASP A 78 17.89 3.02 9.48
N VAL A 79 18.45 1.83 9.22
CA VAL A 79 18.62 1.27 7.87
C VAL A 79 17.77 0.02 7.74
N MET A 80 16.73 0.05 6.90
CA MET A 80 15.79 -1.06 6.75
C MET A 80 15.65 -1.45 5.29
N LEU A 81 15.38 -2.72 5.03
CA LEU A 81 15.18 -3.23 3.68
C LEU A 81 14.01 -4.20 3.60
N VAL A 82 13.24 -4.08 2.52
CA VAL A 82 12.21 -5.03 2.10
C VAL A 82 12.44 -5.49 0.65
N GLY A 83 11.88 -6.64 0.33
CA GLY A 83 11.94 -7.27 -0.98
C GLY A 83 12.35 -8.73 -0.88
N HIS A 84 13.21 -9.18 -1.78
CA HIS A 84 13.53 -10.59 -1.94
C HIS A 84 15.03 -10.85 -2.13
N ALA A 85 15.45 -12.06 -1.79
CA ALA A 85 16.69 -12.65 -2.26
C ALA A 85 16.51 -13.13 -3.71
N TYR A 86 17.45 -12.81 -4.59
CA TYR A 86 17.44 -13.18 -6.00
C TYR A 86 18.63 -14.08 -6.34
N ALA A 87 18.34 -15.33 -6.71
CA ALA A 87 19.38 -16.29 -7.03
C ALA A 87 20.16 -15.86 -8.29
N PRO A 88 21.51 -15.81 -8.24
CA PRO A 88 22.33 -15.36 -9.35
C PRO A 88 22.05 -16.11 -10.65
N GLY A 89 21.91 -15.37 -11.75
CA GLY A 89 21.62 -15.93 -13.07
C GLY A 89 20.28 -16.66 -13.17
N LYS A 90 19.34 -16.41 -12.24
CA LYS A 90 18.02 -17.06 -12.15
C LYS A 90 18.10 -18.58 -12.06
N ARG A 91 19.21 -19.11 -11.52
CA ARG A 91 19.39 -20.55 -11.30
C ARG A 91 18.84 -20.93 -9.93
N PRO A 92 17.94 -21.93 -9.82
CA PRO A 92 17.43 -22.35 -8.52
C PRO A 92 18.55 -22.76 -7.56
N MET A 93 18.57 -22.20 -6.36
CA MET A 93 19.53 -22.50 -5.30
C MET A 93 18.80 -23.01 -4.06
N ARG A 94 19.43 -23.93 -3.32
CA ARG A 94 18.91 -24.41 -2.02
C ARG A 94 19.24 -23.47 -0.88
N SER A 95 20.39 -22.82 -0.95
CA SER A 95 20.77 -21.74 -0.05
C SER A 95 21.61 -20.70 -0.77
N MET A 96 21.60 -19.48 -0.25
CA MET A 96 22.46 -18.40 -0.73
C MET A 96 22.62 -17.31 0.33
N MET A 97 23.69 -16.55 0.21
CA MET A 97 23.94 -15.38 1.03
C MET A 97 23.33 -14.12 0.40
N VAL A 98 22.66 -13.32 1.22
CA VAL A 98 22.32 -11.92 0.90
C VAL A 98 23.01 -10.99 1.87
N ARG A 99 23.38 -9.79 1.41
CA ARG A 99 24.13 -8.83 2.21
C ARG A 99 23.74 -7.40 1.92
N VAL A 100 23.62 -6.62 2.99
CA VAL A 100 23.43 -5.17 2.97
C VAL A 100 24.62 -4.53 3.67
N ALA A 101 25.30 -3.61 2.99
CA ALA A 101 26.29 -2.75 3.64
C ALA A 101 25.97 -1.27 3.38
N VAL A 102 25.83 -0.51 4.47
CA VAL A 102 25.49 0.92 4.48
C VAL A 102 26.19 1.57 5.67
N GLY A 103 27.06 2.55 5.43
CA GLY A 103 27.85 3.15 6.52
C GLY A 103 28.72 2.12 7.25
N ASP A 104 28.51 1.99 8.56
CA ASP A 104 29.14 1.01 9.45
C ASP A 104 28.40 -0.34 9.53
N ILE A 105 27.23 -0.47 8.89
CA ILE A 105 26.51 -1.73 8.79
C ILE A 105 27.15 -2.60 7.72
N ASP A 106 27.41 -3.86 8.08
CA ASP A 106 27.71 -4.95 7.17
C ASP A 106 26.97 -6.21 7.64
N LYS A 107 25.72 -6.36 7.18
CA LYS A 107 24.83 -7.42 7.64
C LYS A 107 24.58 -8.41 6.53
N SER A 108 24.79 -9.69 6.86
CA SER A 108 24.55 -10.81 5.96
C SER A 108 23.56 -11.80 6.54
N ILE A 109 22.71 -12.37 5.71
CA ILE A 109 21.72 -13.41 6.08
C ILE A 109 21.87 -14.58 5.11
N GLU A 110 21.88 -15.80 5.64
CA GLU A 110 21.79 -17.00 4.81
C GLU A 110 20.31 -17.35 4.59
N VAL A 111 19.92 -17.43 3.33
CA VAL A 111 18.54 -17.69 2.91
C VAL A 111 18.46 -19.10 2.37
N TRP A 112 17.64 -19.93 3.01
CA TRP A 112 17.42 -21.33 2.64
C TRP A 112 16.07 -21.53 1.96
N CYS A 113 15.98 -22.56 1.12
CA CYS A 113 14.69 -23.05 0.60
C CYS A 113 13.77 -23.50 1.75
N ASP A 114 12.53 -23.84 1.43
CA ASP A 114 11.61 -24.33 2.45
C ASP A 114 12.14 -25.66 3.03
N ARG A 115 12.33 -25.70 4.34
CA ARG A 115 12.86 -26.85 5.07
C ARG A 115 11.90 -27.26 6.19
N ALA A 116 11.89 -28.53 6.52
CA ALA A 116 11.12 -29.04 7.65
C ALA A 116 11.76 -30.29 8.26
N PHE A 117 11.58 -30.50 9.57
CA PHE A 117 11.89 -31.77 10.21
C PHE A 117 10.68 -32.69 10.15
N ARG A 118 10.90 -33.95 9.77
CA ARG A 118 9.91 -35.01 9.92
C ARG A 118 9.94 -35.54 11.36
N VAL A 119 8.81 -35.50 12.04
CA VAL A 119 8.71 -35.80 13.48
C VAL A 119 9.02 -37.27 13.80
N ARG A 120 8.67 -38.18 12.88
CA ARG A 120 8.82 -39.63 13.09
C ARG A 120 10.26 -40.07 13.30
N ASP A 121 11.20 -39.46 12.59
CA ASP A 121 12.61 -39.90 12.53
C ASP A 121 13.62 -38.75 12.65
N GLY A 122 13.15 -37.51 12.80
CA GLY A 122 14.00 -36.33 12.91
C GLY A 122 14.72 -35.99 11.61
N GLN A 123 14.32 -36.56 10.46
CA GLN A 123 14.97 -36.27 9.18
C GLN A 123 14.71 -34.82 8.75
N LEU A 124 15.78 -34.09 8.41
CA LEU A 124 15.70 -32.81 7.73
C LEU A 124 15.27 -33.02 6.27
N LEU A 125 14.14 -32.42 5.91
CA LEU A 125 13.60 -32.40 4.56
C LEU A 125 13.86 -31.03 3.94
N GLU A 126 14.47 -31.02 2.76
CA GLU A 126 14.69 -29.81 1.97
C GLU A 126 13.76 -29.78 0.75
N GLY A 127 13.09 -28.65 0.55
CA GLY A 127 12.25 -28.40 -0.60
C GLY A 127 13.04 -28.14 -1.88
N GLN A 128 12.32 -27.74 -2.93
CA GLN A 128 12.94 -27.33 -4.19
C GLN A 128 13.78 -26.07 -4.00
N GLY A 129 14.84 -25.92 -4.80
CA GLY A 129 15.60 -24.67 -4.83
C GLY A 129 14.73 -23.50 -5.29
N PHE A 130 15.06 -22.29 -4.84
CA PHE A 130 14.35 -21.07 -5.17
C PHE A 130 15.19 -20.17 -6.09
N THR A 131 14.52 -19.36 -6.91
CA THR A 131 15.14 -18.27 -7.65
C THR A 131 14.83 -16.90 -7.04
N LYS A 132 13.75 -16.81 -6.27
CA LYS A 132 13.28 -15.62 -5.56
C LYS A 132 12.73 -16.06 -4.19
N MET A 133 13.18 -15.44 -3.10
CA MET A 133 12.70 -15.75 -1.72
C MET A 133 12.39 -14.45 -0.95
N PRO A 134 11.19 -14.29 -0.38
CA PRO A 134 10.85 -13.10 0.40
C PRO A 134 11.73 -12.92 1.64
N LEU A 135 12.16 -11.67 1.87
CA LEU A 135 12.93 -11.28 3.06
C LEU A 135 12.01 -10.59 4.07
N CYS A 136 11.18 -11.39 4.74
CA CYS A 136 10.18 -10.92 5.71
C CYS A 136 10.26 -11.69 7.03
N TRP A 137 9.74 -11.10 8.10
CA TRP A 137 9.82 -11.67 9.45
C TRP A 137 9.05 -12.99 9.61
N GLU A 138 8.03 -13.23 8.79
CA GLU A 138 7.27 -14.48 8.76
C GLU A 138 8.12 -15.68 8.31
N ARG A 139 9.29 -15.43 7.72
CA ARG A 139 10.25 -16.47 7.30
C ARG A 139 11.48 -16.56 8.21
N ALA A 140 11.57 -15.69 9.21
CA ALA A 140 12.62 -15.74 10.24
C ALA A 140 12.17 -16.57 11.45
N ALA A 141 13.12 -16.96 12.31
CA ALA A 141 12.79 -17.61 13.58
C ALA A 141 11.86 -16.74 14.42
N GLY A 142 11.03 -17.36 15.26
CA GLY A 142 10.18 -16.63 16.20
C GLY A 142 8.91 -17.38 16.55
N GLY A 143 7.84 -16.62 16.75
CA GLY A 143 6.51 -17.07 17.12
C GLY A 143 5.93 -16.26 18.29
N PRO A 144 4.66 -16.51 18.64
CA PRO A 144 4.01 -15.88 19.79
C PRO A 144 4.90 -15.99 21.02
N ASP A 145 5.07 -14.88 21.74
CA ASP A 145 5.91 -14.71 22.93
C ASP A 145 7.43 -14.54 22.70
N THR A 146 7.89 -14.46 21.45
CA THR A 146 9.30 -14.15 21.13
C THR A 146 9.49 -12.71 20.66
N SER A 147 10.75 -12.30 20.41
CA SER A 147 11.05 -10.99 19.82
C SER A 147 10.49 -10.80 18.40
N ASN A 148 10.18 -11.90 17.69
CA ASN A 148 9.50 -11.90 16.40
C ASN A 148 8.17 -12.68 16.51
N PRO A 149 7.05 -12.04 16.89
CA PRO A 149 5.77 -12.72 17.16
C PRO A 149 5.15 -13.44 15.96
N VAL A 150 5.50 -13.04 14.73
CA VAL A 150 4.93 -13.59 13.49
C VAL A 150 5.86 -14.61 12.80
N GLY A 151 6.99 -14.93 13.43
CA GLY A 151 8.01 -15.81 12.87
C GLY A 151 7.66 -17.30 12.93
N VAL A 152 8.57 -18.11 12.40
CA VAL A 152 8.47 -19.58 12.39
C VAL A 152 8.99 -20.15 13.71
N ARG A 153 8.13 -20.92 14.37
CA ARG A 153 8.44 -21.64 15.60
C ARG A 153 9.16 -22.95 15.31
N PHE A 154 10.29 -23.18 15.97
CA PHE A 154 10.97 -24.50 15.95
C PHE A 154 10.19 -25.57 16.71
N ASP A 155 9.34 -25.17 17.65
CA ASP A 155 8.52 -26.03 18.50
C ASP A 155 7.05 -26.06 18.06
N ALA A 156 6.75 -25.65 16.82
CA ALA A 156 5.39 -25.71 16.30
C ALA A 156 4.84 -27.14 16.35
N PRO A 157 3.53 -27.31 16.62
CA PRO A 157 2.86 -28.57 16.41
C PRO A 157 3.09 -29.07 14.98
N PRO A 158 3.29 -30.38 14.77
CA PRO A 158 3.47 -30.93 13.44
C PRO A 158 2.26 -30.66 12.54
N ASP A 159 2.52 -30.41 11.26
CA ASP A 159 1.46 -30.31 10.25
C ASP A 159 0.76 -31.66 10.02
N MET A 160 -0.25 -31.69 9.14
CA MET A 160 -0.99 -32.90 8.78
C MET A 160 -0.10 -34.03 8.20
N TYR A 161 1.11 -33.70 7.76
CA TYR A 161 2.11 -34.62 7.22
C TYR A 161 3.18 -35.02 8.24
N GLY A 162 3.03 -34.61 9.51
CA GLY A 162 3.98 -34.89 10.58
C GLY A 162 5.30 -34.13 10.42
N ARG A 163 5.26 -32.90 9.91
CA ARG A 163 6.43 -32.05 9.68
C ARG A 163 6.38 -30.78 10.52
N VAL A 164 7.54 -30.33 10.97
CA VAL A 164 7.73 -29.04 11.65
C VAL A 164 8.60 -28.17 10.77
N THR A 165 8.08 -27.03 10.32
CA THR A 165 8.79 -26.11 9.43
C THR A 165 9.96 -25.42 10.15
N ILE A 166 11.00 -25.12 9.38
CA ILE A 166 12.21 -24.43 9.86
C ILE A 166 12.25 -23.06 9.18
N PRO A 167 12.70 -21.99 9.88
CA PRO A 167 12.84 -20.68 9.27
C PRO A 167 13.79 -20.70 8.05
N ASN A 168 13.43 -19.92 7.01
CA ASN A 168 14.26 -19.75 5.82
C ASN A 168 15.42 -18.77 6.08
N LEU A 169 15.18 -17.73 6.88
CA LEU A 169 16.17 -16.69 7.17
C LEU A 169 16.98 -17.10 8.39
N GLN A 170 18.28 -17.29 8.20
CA GLN A 170 19.18 -17.85 9.19
C GLN A 170 20.42 -16.97 9.35
N PRO A 171 20.99 -16.85 10.56
CA PRO A 171 22.30 -16.25 10.73
C PRO A 171 23.37 -17.03 9.92
N PRO A 172 24.35 -16.34 9.33
CA PRO A 172 25.39 -17.00 8.54
C PRO A 172 26.20 -18.00 9.38
N GLY A 173 26.54 -19.15 8.79
CA GLY A 173 27.43 -20.15 9.43
C GLY A 173 26.75 -21.06 10.45
N ILE A 174 25.44 -20.96 10.63
CA ILE A 174 24.67 -21.91 11.44
C ILE A 174 24.37 -23.17 10.60
N HIS A 175 24.56 -24.34 11.20
CA HIS A 175 24.22 -25.62 10.57
C HIS A 175 23.11 -26.29 11.38
N VAL A 176 21.91 -26.37 10.81
CA VAL A 176 20.76 -27.04 11.39
C VAL A 176 20.77 -28.49 10.94
N VAL A 177 20.99 -29.43 11.86
CA VAL A 177 21.09 -30.86 11.56
C VAL A 177 19.98 -31.65 12.24
N LYS A 178 19.53 -31.21 13.42
CA LYS A 178 18.55 -31.91 14.26
C LYS A 178 17.46 -30.97 14.79
N PRO A 179 16.27 -31.48 15.13
CA PRO A 179 15.13 -30.63 15.54
C PRO A 179 15.37 -29.73 16.75
N SER A 180 16.33 -30.07 17.61
CA SER A 180 16.72 -29.27 18.77
C SER A 180 17.55 -28.04 18.41
N ASP A 181 18.10 -27.98 17.19
CA ASP A 181 18.94 -26.86 16.76
C ASP A 181 18.05 -25.64 16.50
N THR A 182 18.29 -24.58 17.27
CA THR A 182 17.57 -23.30 17.16
C THR A 182 18.53 -22.16 16.94
N PHE A 183 18.03 -21.04 16.42
CA PHE A 183 18.83 -19.84 16.20
C PHE A 183 18.00 -18.57 16.40
N ALA A 184 18.69 -17.46 16.65
CA ALA A 184 18.07 -16.17 16.86
C ALA A 184 17.41 -15.64 15.57
N PRO A 185 16.31 -14.89 15.67
CA PRO A 185 15.65 -14.28 14.53
C PRO A 185 16.57 -13.28 13.82
N VAL A 186 16.62 -13.34 12.50
CA VAL A 186 17.34 -12.39 11.66
C VAL A 186 16.50 -12.00 10.45
N CYS A 187 16.43 -10.70 10.16
CA CYS A 187 15.72 -10.12 9.03
C CYS A 187 16.28 -8.72 8.76
N PHE A 188 16.00 -8.14 7.59
CA PHE A 188 16.29 -6.72 7.29
C PHE A 188 15.10 -5.78 7.51
N ALA A 189 13.90 -6.34 7.63
CA ALA A 189 12.66 -5.59 7.64
C ALA A 189 12.43 -4.82 8.96
N PRO A 190 11.60 -3.76 8.95
CA PRO A 190 11.23 -3.01 10.14
C PRO A 190 10.60 -3.87 11.26
N ILE A 191 10.81 -3.48 12.52
CA ILE A 191 10.18 -4.05 13.72
C ILE A 191 8.92 -3.24 14.07
N GLY A 192 7.79 -3.94 14.24
CA GLY A 192 6.50 -3.33 14.57
C GLY A 192 6.47 -2.65 15.95
N ARG A 193 5.74 -1.55 16.08
CA ARG A 193 5.63 -0.74 17.33
C ARG A 193 5.18 -1.55 18.56
N SER A 194 4.32 -2.53 18.35
CA SER A 194 3.76 -3.40 19.40
C SER A 194 4.65 -4.60 19.75
N TRP A 195 5.72 -4.84 18.99
CA TRP A 195 6.54 -6.04 19.15
C TRP A 195 7.47 -5.94 20.37
N PRO A 196 7.81 -7.06 21.03
CA PRO A 196 8.65 -7.05 22.24
C PRO A 196 10.01 -6.36 22.07
N GLY A 197 10.60 -6.43 20.87
CA GLY A 197 11.87 -5.75 20.56
C GLY A 197 11.81 -4.23 20.70
N ARG A 198 10.62 -3.62 20.58
CA ARG A 198 10.40 -2.18 20.80
C ARG A 198 9.73 -1.92 22.14
N THR A 199 8.68 -2.65 22.49
CA THR A 199 7.92 -2.41 23.73
C THR A 199 8.73 -2.66 25.00
N SER A 200 9.78 -3.48 24.94
CA SER A 200 10.73 -3.64 26.07
C SER A 200 11.42 -2.33 26.46
N TRP A 201 11.69 -1.42 25.52
CA TRP A 201 12.27 -0.09 25.79
C TRP A 201 11.31 0.87 26.50
N LEU A 202 10.01 0.57 26.52
CA LEU A 202 9.05 1.32 27.33
C LEU A 202 9.12 0.91 28.81
N GLY A 203 9.74 -0.23 29.13
CA GLY A 203 9.84 -0.73 30.50
C GLY A 203 8.47 -0.80 31.19
N HIS A 204 8.36 -0.15 32.35
CA HIS A 204 7.10 -0.09 33.12
C HIS A 204 5.96 0.66 32.41
N LEU A 205 6.28 1.50 31.40
CA LEU A 205 5.30 2.26 30.62
C LEU A 205 4.58 1.40 29.58
N ALA A 206 5.11 0.22 29.22
CA ALA A 206 4.58 -0.60 28.12
C ALA A 206 3.08 -0.91 28.22
N ARG A 207 2.53 -1.05 29.44
CA ARG A 207 1.10 -1.32 29.68
C ARG A 207 0.18 -0.12 29.48
N LYS A 208 0.71 1.10 29.57
CA LYS A 208 -0.06 2.35 29.59
C LYS A 208 0.25 3.28 28.41
N PHE A 209 1.33 3.02 27.70
CA PHE A 209 1.75 3.83 26.57
C PHE A 209 0.79 3.63 25.38
N PRO A 210 0.09 4.68 24.92
CA PRO A 210 -0.88 4.55 23.83
C PRO A 210 -0.17 4.29 22.49
N GLN A 211 -0.73 3.37 21.70
CA GLN A 211 -0.29 3.03 20.34
C GLN A 211 -1.55 2.80 19.49
N PRO A 212 -2.08 3.76 18.70
CA PRO A 212 -1.69 5.17 18.42
C PRO A 212 -2.14 6.20 19.48
N GLY A 213 -1.87 7.50 19.28
CA GLY A 213 -2.39 8.60 20.11
C GLY A 213 -1.43 9.16 21.18
N TRP A 214 -0.14 8.84 21.09
CA TRP A 214 0.88 9.34 22.04
C TRP A 214 1.13 10.84 21.90
N GLU A 215 0.85 11.43 20.72
CA GLU A 215 1.06 12.86 20.44
C GLU A 215 0.07 13.80 21.17
N GLU A 216 -1.07 13.28 21.62
CA GLU A 216 -2.13 14.05 22.27
C GLU A 216 -1.79 14.42 23.73
N ARG A 217 -0.76 13.80 24.29
CA ARG A 217 -0.34 13.96 25.68
C ARG A 217 1.17 14.20 25.76
N PRO A 218 1.66 14.77 26.88
CA PRO A 218 3.09 14.78 27.17
C PRO A 218 3.67 13.37 27.07
N LEU A 219 4.84 13.24 26.44
CA LEU A 219 5.59 11.99 26.50
C LEU A 219 5.84 11.64 27.99
N PRO A 220 5.63 10.38 28.42
CA PRO A 220 5.86 10.03 29.82
C PRO A 220 7.33 10.24 30.22
N GLU A 221 7.54 10.66 31.46
CA GLU A 221 8.87 10.72 32.07
C GLU A 221 9.51 9.32 32.06
N GLY A 222 10.80 9.26 31.73
CA GLY A 222 11.54 7.99 31.64
C GLY A 222 11.28 7.18 30.36
N LEU A 223 10.54 7.70 29.38
CA LEU A 223 10.45 7.09 28.06
C LEU A 223 11.82 7.12 27.37
N ASP A 224 12.32 5.95 26.98
CA ASP A 224 13.53 5.82 26.18
C ASP A 224 13.21 6.05 24.69
N PRO A 225 13.83 7.06 24.03
CA PRO A 225 13.57 7.36 22.63
C PRO A 225 14.00 6.25 21.66
N VAL A 226 14.79 5.27 22.10
CA VAL A 226 15.11 4.05 21.32
C VAL A 226 13.83 3.29 20.93
N TYR A 227 12.74 3.41 21.71
CA TYR A 227 11.42 2.85 21.34
C TYR A 227 10.97 3.27 19.92
N PHE A 228 11.34 4.47 19.48
CA PHE A 228 10.93 5.00 18.18
C PHE A 228 11.75 4.49 16.98
N LEU A 229 12.87 3.79 17.23
CA LEU A 229 13.64 3.13 16.19
C LEU A 229 12.88 1.90 15.68
N ALA A 230 12.81 1.77 14.36
CA ALA A 230 12.14 0.66 13.71
C ALA A 230 13.13 -0.38 13.17
N ALA A 231 14.40 -0.04 12.98
CA ALA A 231 15.40 -1.01 12.54
C ALA A 231 15.82 -1.94 13.70
N PRO A 232 16.13 -3.21 13.41
CA PRO A 232 16.90 -4.06 14.31
C PRO A 232 18.18 -3.38 14.81
N LEU A 233 18.66 -3.76 16.00
CA LEU A 233 19.81 -3.11 16.65
C LEU A 233 21.08 -3.13 15.77
N ASP A 234 21.28 -4.21 15.02
CA ASP A 234 22.39 -4.43 14.08
C ASP A 234 22.21 -3.69 12.74
N GLN A 235 21.17 -2.87 12.64
CA GLN A 235 20.79 -2.08 11.46
C GLN A 235 20.59 -0.60 11.78
N GLN A 236 21.19 -0.14 12.87
CA GLN A 236 21.15 1.23 13.32
C GLN A 236 22.55 1.84 13.23
N VAL A 237 22.67 2.99 12.57
CA VAL A 237 23.90 3.76 12.44
C VAL A 237 23.82 5.04 13.26
N GLU A 238 24.95 5.65 13.60
CA GLU A 238 24.94 6.93 14.31
C GLU A 238 24.31 8.04 13.46
N GLN A 239 24.70 8.14 12.18
CA GLN A 239 24.18 9.15 11.25
C GLN A 239 24.28 8.64 9.81
N LEU A 240 23.30 9.00 8.97
CA LEU A 240 23.37 8.79 7.52
C LEU A 240 24.06 9.98 6.84
N ARG A 241 25.05 9.70 5.99
CA ARG A 241 25.74 10.72 5.20
C ARG A 241 24.90 11.08 3.97
N PRO A 242 24.96 12.34 3.49
CA PRO A 242 24.23 12.74 2.28
C PRO A 242 24.60 11.91 1.04
N ASN A 243 25.85 11.45 0.96
CA ASN A 243 26.40 10.62 -0.12
C ASN A 243 26.66 9.16 0.32
N GLU A 244 25.85 8.65 1.25
CA GLU A 244 26.00 7.32 1.84
C GLU A 244 26.23 6.24 0.78
N HIS A 245 27.21 5.38 1.04
CA HIS A 245 27.55 4.28 0.14
C HIS A 245 26.72 3.04 0.50
N ILE A 246 26.08 2.45 -0.50
CA ILE A 246 25.12 1.35 -0.35
C ILE A 246 25.59 0.18 -1.22
N ILE A 247 25.80 -0.98 -0.61
CA ILE A 247 26.06 -2.25 -1.30
C ILE A 247 24.91 -3.21 -0.99
N LEU A 248 24.31 -3.75 -2.05
CA LEU A 248 23.28 -4.78 -1.99
C LEU A 248 23.73 -6.00 -2.79
N GLU A 249 23.96 -7.13 -2.14
CA GLU A 249 24.38 -8.38 -2.79
C GLU A 249 23.26 -9.41 -2.78
N ASN A 250 22.93 -9.90 -3.98
CA ASN A 250 21.86 -10.83 -4.28
C ASN A 250 20.46 -10.36 -3.85
N LEU A 251 20.28 -9.05 -3.87
CA LEU A 251 19.06 -8.37 -3.45
C LEU A 251 18.39 -7.63 -4.60
N SER A 252 18.97 -7.58 -5.79
CA SER A 252 18.36 -6.98 -6.98
C SER A 252 18.05 -8.05 -8.03
N PRO A 253 16.91 -7.95 -8.74
CA PRO A 253 16.59 -8.86 -9.83
C PRO A 253 17.56 -8.77 -11.01
N ASP A 254 18.15 -7.58 -11.21
CA ASP A 254 18.99 -7.27 -12.37
C ASP A 254 20.49 -7.29 -12.04
N HIS A 255 20.84 -7.06 -10.78
CA HIS A 255 22.22 -6.97 -10.32
C HIS A 255 22.51 -7.94 -9.16
N ALA A 256 23.33 -8.96 -9.42
CA ALA A 256 23.83 -9.84 -8.35
C ALA A 256 24.61 -9.07 -7.27
N ARG A 257 25.22 -7.95 -7.64
CA ARG A 257 25.82 -6.98 -6.72
C ARG A 257 25.57 -5.58 -7.22
N LEU A 258 24.71 -4.85 -6.52
CA LEU A 258 24.43 -3.45 -6.77
C LEU A 258 25.27 -2.61 -5.80
N VAL A 259 26.08 -1.71 -6.35
CA VAL A 259 26.86 -0.73 -5.60
C VAL A 259 26.41 0.65 -6.03
N THR A 260 25.98 1.48 -5.09
CA THR A 260 25.49 2.82 -5.38
C THR A 260 25.80 3.80 -4.25
N ASN A 261 25.67 5.08 -4.53
CA ASN A 261 25.77 6.17 -3.58
C ASN A 261 24.48 6.99 -3.59
N LEU A 262 24.13 7.56 -2.43
CA LEU A 262 23.16 8.65 -2.38
C LEU A 262 23.73 9.89 -3.09
N PRO A 263 22.88 10.72 -3.74
CA PRO A 263 23.35 11.84 -4.55
C PRO A 263 23.79 13.09 -3.77
N GLY A 264 23.80 13.06 -2.43
CA GLY A 264 24.19 14.24 -1.64
C GLY A 264 23.08 15.26 -1.43
N VAL A 265 21.81 14.91 -1.62
CA VAL A 265 20.65 15.82 -1.42
C VAL A 265 20.58 16.30 0.03
N ARG A 266 20.38 17.62 0.21
CA ARG A 266 20.31 18.28 1.52
C ARG A 266 19.11 19.21 1.59
N PRO A 267 17.99 18.79 2.22
CA PRO A 267 16.89 19.70 2.50
C PRO A 267 17.27 20.68 3.60
N ARG A 268 16.75 21.91 3.51
CA ARG A 268 16.81 22.94 4.55
C ARG A 268 15.41 23.34 4.95
N ALA A 269 15.18 23.52 6.24
CA ALA A 269 13.91 23.98 6.79
C ALA A 269 14.11 25.27 7.59
N VAL A 270 13.27 26.28 7.34
CA VAL A 270 13.27 27.54 8.08
C VAL A 270 11.86 27.80 8.62
N ALA A 271 11.75 27.94 9.93
CA ALA A 271 10.51 28.34 10.60
C ALA A 271 10.38 29.86 10.61
N HIS A 272 9.28 30.35 10.05
CA HIS A 272 8.87 31.75 10.04
C HIS A 272 7.72 31.93 11.02
N ARG A 273 8.00 32.58 12.16
CA ARG A 273 6.98 32.85 13.19
C ARG A 273 6.15 34.07 12.82
N ALA A 274 4.90 34.13 13.27
CA ALA A 274 4.05 35.31 13.06
C ALA A 274 4.64 36.60 13.69
N THR A 275 5.53 36.48 14.68
CA THR A 275 6.26 37.61 15.28
C THR A 275 7.37 38.17 14.39
N GLY A 276 7.64 37.57 13.24
CA GLY A 276 8.71 37.95 12.31
C GLY A 276 10.05 37.26 12.57
N GLU A 277 10.18 36.53 13.69
CA GLU A 277 11.35 35.71 13.97
C GLU A 277 11.52 34.59 12.93
N ARG A 278 12.78 34.33 12.58
CA ARG A 278 13.17 33.23 11.69
C ARG A 278 14.15 32.33 12.42
N GLU A 279 13.88 31.02 12.38
CA GLU A 279 14.69 30.00 13.03
C GLU A 279 15.00 28.90 12.03
N GLU A 280 16.28 28.54 11.86
CA GLU A 280 16.65 27.39 11.06
C GLU A 280 16.35 26.10 11.84
N VAL A 281 15.58 25.21 11.22
CA VAL A 281 15.23 23.92 11.80
C VAL A 281 16.28 22.90 11.33
N ALA A 282 17.13 22.45 12.25
CA ALA A 282 18.14 21.44 11.95
C ALA A 282 17.48 20.12 11.53
N LEU A 283 17.66 19.75 10.26
CA LEU A 283 17.16 18.50 9.69
C LEU A 283 18.25 17.42 9.74
N VAL A 284 17.94 16.27 10.35
CA VAL A 284 18.85 15.12 10.47
C VAL A 284 18.29 13.95 9.66
N ALA A 285 19.10 13.35 8.79
CA ALA A 285 18.75 12.12 8.10
C ALA A 285 18.76 10.95 9.09
N ASP A 286 17.58 10.43 9.43
CA ASP A 286 17.41 9.45 10.51
C ASP A 286 16.79 8.12 10.05
N THR A 287 16.45 7.99 8.76
CA THR A 287 15.88 6.76 8.21
C THR A 287 16.29 6.59 6.76
N LEU A 288 16.90 5.45 6.44
CA LEU A 288 17.08 4.93 5.09
C LEU A 288 16.24 3.65 4.97
N TRP A 289 15.25 3.66 4.09
CA TRP A 289 14.41 2.51 3.81
C TRP A 289 14.57 2.10 2.34
N ILE A 290 14.85 0.82 2.11
CA ILE A 290 15.20 0.28 0.80
C ILE A 290 14.12 -0.72 0.36
N ASP A 291 13.53 -0.48 -0.80
CA ASP A 291 12.62 -1.43 -1.48
C ASP A 291 13.32 -1.98 -2.71
N THR A 292 13.83 -3.19 -2.57
CA THR A 292 14.61 -3.83 -3.62
C THR A 292 13.79 -4.40 -4.76
N ASP A 293 12.51 -4.69 -4.51
CA ASP A 293 11.59 -5.16 -5.55
C ASP A 293 11.22 -4.03 -6.50
N ARG A 294 11.06 -2.81 -5.98
CA ARG A 294 10.79 -1.60 -6.78
C ARG A 294 12.06 -0.91 -7.27
N GLY A 295 13.24 -1.29 -6.79
CA GLY A 295 14.50 -0.61 -7.08
C GLY A 295 14.51 0.83 -6.56
N LEU A 296 13.93 1.07 -5.38
CA LEU A 296 13.83 2.40 -4.77
C LEU A 296 14.47 2.42 -3.38
N CYS A 297 14.98 3.57 -2.97
CA CYS A 297 15.20 3.84 -1.56
C CYS A 297 14.62 5.20 -1.17
N THR A 298 14.24 5.35 0.09
CA THR A 298 13.78 6.63 0.64
C THR A 298 14.65 7.05 1.81
N VAL A 299 15.00 8.33 1.84
CA VAL A 299 15.65 8.97 2.98
C VAL A 299 14.67 9.91 3.65
N VAL A 300 14.60 9.83 4.98
CA VAL A 300 13.78 10.72 5.81
C VAL A 300 14.68 11.62 6.63
N TRP A 301 14.45 12.93 6.52
CA TRP A 301 15.04 13.92 7.39
C TRP A 301 14.01 14.40 8.40
N ARG A 302 14.44 14.51 9.65
CA ARG A 302 13.60 14.98 10.75
C ARG A 302 14.23 16.15 11.45
N GLY A 303 13.42 17.18 11.68
CA GLY A 303 13.78 18.34 12.48
C GLY A 303 12.73 18.62 13.54
N ARG A 304 13.11 19.36 14.56
CA ARG A 304 12.24 19.75 15.67
C ARG A 304 12.31 21.25 15.86
N VAL A 305 11.16 21.86 16.13
CA VAL A 305 11.07 23.26 16.53
C VAL A 305 10.22 23.38 17.79
N GLY A 306 10.69 24.19 18.75
CA GLY A 306 9.92 24.49 19.96
C GLY A 306 8.76 25.42 19.66
N LEU A 307 7.59 25.13 20.22
CA LEU A 307 6.41 25.98 20.13
C LEU A 307 6.11 26.64 21.48
N ARG A 308 5.59 27.87 21.43
CA ARG A 308 5.11 28.62 22.60
C ARG A 308 3.76 28.09 23.09
N HIS A 309 2.93 27.66 22.15
CA HIS A 309 1.65 26.99 22.39
C HIS A 309 1.37 26.02 21.23
N PRO A 310 0.64 24.90 21.43
CA PRO A 310 0.36 23.91 20.37
C PRO A 310 -0.20 24.48 19.05
N SER A 311 -0.95 25.58 19.12
CA SER A 311 -1.58 26.26 17.99
C SER A 311 -0.79 27.46 17.46
N GLU A 312 0.52 27.55 17.74
CA GLU A 312 1.33 28.68 17.30
C GLU A 312 1.30 28.86 15.78
N ALA A 313 0.86 30.05 15.36
CA ALA A 313 0.78 30.46 13.97
C ALA A 313 2.18 30.76 13.40
N GLY A 314 2.39 30.33 12.17
CA GLY A 314 3.66 30.46 11.47
C GLY A 314 3.76 29.46 10.35
N ARG A 315 4.83 29.54 9.56
CA ARG A 315 5.08 28.68 8.41
C ARG A 315 6.48 28.12 8.47
N ILE A 316 6.64 26.83 8.22
CA ILE A 316 7.94 26.19 8.05
C ILE A 316 8.14 25.93 6.56
N ALA A 317 9.09 26.63 5.95
CA ALA A 317 9.41 26.49 4.54
C ALA A 317 10.55 25.48 4.35
N VAL A 318 10.34 24.47 3.50
CA VAL A 318 11.36 23.47 3.14
C VAL A 318 11.89 23.75 1.74
N THR A 319 13.21 23.79 1.59
CA THR A 319 13.95 24.09 0.34
C THR A 319 15.11 23.10 0.17
N LEU A 320 15.76 23.08 -1.00
CA LEU A 320 17.00 22.34 -1.21
C LEU A 320 18.21 23.27 -1.09
N GLU A 321 19.28 22.79 -0.46
CA GLU A 321 20.57 23.48 -0.45
C GLU A 321 21.11 23.59 -1.88
N GLY A 322 21.38 24.82 -2.34
CA GLY A 322 21.74 25.12 -3.73
C GLY A 322 20.70 25.96 -4.48
N ASP A 323 19.43 25.91 -4.08
CA ASP A 323 18.36 26.81 -4.57
C ASP A 323 18.38 28.17 -3.85
N ALA A 324 19.58 28.75 -3.71
CA ALA A 324 19.75 30.13 -3.24
C ALA A 324 19.41 31.11 -4.38
N GLY A 325 18.12 31.20 -4.71
CA GLY A 325 17.59 32.04 -5.79
C GLY A 325 16.24 32.66 -5.44
N GLY A 326 16.10 33.17 -4.21
CA GLY A 326 14.89 33.82 -3.75
C GLY A 326 15.14 34.61 -2.49
N ARG A 327 15.85 35.73 -2.61
CA ARG A 327 15.94 36.76 -1.58
C ARG A 327 14.51 37.25 -1.34
N VAL A 328 13.82 36.69 -0.34
CA VAL A 328 12.53 37.21 0.11
C VAL A 328 12.80 38.57 0.73
N SER A 329 12.66 39.62 -0.09
CA SER A 329 12.65 41.01 0.34
C SER A 329 11.50 41.18 1.32
N SER A 330 11.86 41.38 2.58
CA SER A 330 10.98 41.89 3.61
C SER A 330 10.81 43.39 3.39
N ASP A 331 9.92 43.76 2.49
CA ASP A 331 9.16 45.02 2.54
C ASP A 331 8.04 44.95 1.51
N GLU A 332 6.90 45.52 1.88
CA GLU A 332 5.58 45.48 1.20
C GLU A 332 4.74 44.20 1.39
N ALA A 333 4.21 44.04 2.59
CA ALA A 333 2.85 43.51 2.74
C ALA A 333 2.14 44.17 3.93
N LYS A 334 1.40 45.26 3.65
CA LYS A 334 0.24 45.64 4.47
C LYS A 334 -1.03 45.04 3.83
N PRO A 335 -2.01 44.64 4.65
CA PRO A 335 -3.08 43.76 4.23
C PRO A 335 -4.16 44.54 3.48
N SER A 336 -4.79 43.89 2.49
CA SER A 336 -6.03 44.38 1.88
C SER A 336 -7.00 43.22 1.66
N PRO A 337 -8.32 43.50 1.69
CA PRO A 337 -9.36 42.56 2.08
C PRO A 337 -9.73 41.56 0.97
N PRO A 338 -10.53 40.52 1.29
CA PRO A 338 -10.81 39.43 0.38
C PRO A 338 -12.03 39.78 -0.48
N GLU A 339 -11.84 40.18 -1.73
CA GLU A 339 -12.88 40.07 -2.74
C GLU A 339 -12.31 40.14 -4.17
N ALA A 340 -12.88 39.30 -5.03
CA ALA A 340 -12.82 39.33 -6.49
C ALA A 340 -11.44 39.11 -7.16
N ARG A 341 -11.16 37.85 -7.53
CA ARG A 341 -10.42 37.52 -8.75
C ARG A 341 -11.35 36.76 -9.69
N ASP A 342 -12.04 37.52 -10.50
CA ASP A 342 -12.50 37.08 -11.82
C ASP A 342 -11.97 38.11 -12.83
N ALA A 343 -11.73 37.61 -14.04
CA ALA A 343 -11.36 38.32 -15.25
C ALA A 343 -9.87 38.68 -15.52
N ALA A 344 -9.45 38.19 -16.69
CA ALA A 344 -8.43 38.70 -17.60
C ALA A 344 -6.98 38.22 -17.40
N GLU A 345 -6.83 36.90 -17.38
CA GLU A 345 -5.89 36.24 -18.28
C GLU A 345 -6.51 36.28 -19.70
N LYS A 346 -5.97 37.12 -20.59
CA LYS A 346 -6.14 37.03 -22.05
C LYS A 346 -5.05 37.84 -22.76
N LEU A 347 -4.59 37.27 -23.89
CA LEU A 347 -3.49 37.62 -24.81
C LEU A 347 -2.16 36.93 -24.44
N GLY A 348 -1.74 35.80 -25.01
CA GLY A 348 -2.16 35.07 -26.22
C GLY A 348 -1.28 35.42 -27.42
N VAL A 349 -0.36 34.51 -27.82
CA VAL A 349 0.20 34.19 -29.17
C VAL A 349 0.98 32.86 -29.00
N GLU A 350 0.40 31.69 -29.29
CA GLU A 350 0.44 30.89 -30.55
C GLU A 350 1.79 30.22 -30.89
N GLU A 351 1.79 28.88 -30.97
CA GLU A 351 2.28 28.17 -32.17
C GLU A 351 1.67 26.75 -32.28
N ASP A 352 1.30 26.42 -33.51
CA ASP A 352 0.38 25.38 -33.95
C ASP A 352 0.98 23.99 -34.18
N ALA A 353 0.09 23.01 -33.97
CA ALA A 353 -0.28 21.82 -34.75
C ALA A 353 0.71 20.95 -35.58
N GLU A 354 0.33 19.67 -35.54
CA GLU A 354 0.65 18.52 -36.39
C GLU A 354 0.87 18.80 -37.90
N GLY A 355 1.76 17.99 -38.50
CA GLY A 355 1.83 17.79 -39.95
C GLY A 355 2.51 16.48 -40.31
N THR A 356 1.72 15.51 -40.77
CA THR A 356 2.17 14.28 -41.47
C THR A 356 2.70 14.63 -42.86
N LEU A 357 3.75 13.95 -43.38
CA LEU A 357 3.83 13.48 -44.79
C LEU A 357 5.08 12.65 -45.14
N GLN A 358 4.89 11.86 -46.21
CA GLN A 358 5.73 10.80 -46.78
C GLN A 358 6.96 11.27 -47.59
N LEU A 359 7.91 10.32 -47.71
CA LEU A 359 8.88 10.02 -48.78
C LEU A 359 9.07 11.01 -49.97
N GLY A 360 10.34 11.36 -50.26
CA GLY A 360 10.82 11.59 -51.64
C GLY A 360 11.87 12.70 -51.89
N ALA A 361 13.14 12.31 -51.91
CA ALA A 361 14.27 12.75 -52.78
C ALA A 361 14.84 14.21 -52.78
N GLU A 362 16.16 14.27 -52.50
CA GLU A 362 17.27 15.10 -53.06
C GLU A 362 17.17 16.66 -52.96
N VAL A 363 18.17 17.46 -52.55
CA VAL A 363 19.62 17.48 -52.84
C VAL A 363 20.39 18.27 -51.74
N SER A 364 21.53 17.70 -51.31
CA SER A 364 22.83 18.30 -50.92
C SER A 364 22.95 19.67 -50.22
N ALA A 365 23.55 19.67 -49.02
CA ALA A 365 24.78 20.43 -48.76
C ALA A 365 25.53 19.86 -47.54
N ALA A 366 26.82 19.58 -47.76
CA ALA A 366 27.70 18.84 -46.88
C ALA A 366 28.34 19.70 -45.78
N VAL A 367 28.59 19.10 -44.62
CA VAL A 367 29.67 19.51 -43.70
C VAL A 367 30.50 18.28 -43.35
N ALA A 368 31.77 18.33 -43.71
CA ALA A 368 32.76 17.26 -43.56
C ALA A 368 33.42 17.29 -42.17
N PRO A 369 33.93 16.14 -41.68
CA PRO A 369 34.96 16.09 -40.63
C PRO A 369 36.37 16.12 -41.27
N VAL A 370 37.42 16.47 -40.52
CA VAL A 370 38.81 15.93 -40.60
C VAL A 370 39.84 16.79 -39.82
N MET A 371 40.53 16.11 -38.89
CA MET A 371 41.94 16.16 -38.42
C MET A 371 42.73 17.48 -38.23
N PRO A 372 43.55 17.59 -37.15
CA PRO A 372 44.59 18.62 -37.00
C PRO A 372 46.01 18.06 -37.22
N PHE A 373 46.82 18.64 -38.11
CA PHE A 373 48.30 18.64 -38.01
C PHE A 373 48.96 19.70 -38.93
N GLN A 374 50.03 20.32 -38.41
CA GLN A 374 51.20 20.97 -39.03
C GLN A 374 51.29 22.50 -39.30
N GLY A 375 52.43 23.03 -38.83
CA GLY A 375 53.13 24.29 -39.21
C GLY A 375 53.21 25.28 -38.03
N GLY A 376 54.33 25.72 -37.46
CA GLY A 376 55.77 25.65 -37.75
C GLY A 376 56.41 27.01 -37.41
N GLY A 377 57.45 27.09 -36.57
CA GLY A 377 58.35 28.26 -36.44
C GLY A 377 58.72 28.79 -35.03
N GLU A 378 59.89 28.34 -34.55
CA GLU A 378 60.84 28.68 -33.44
C GLU A 378 61.13 30.15 -33.00
N PRO A 379 62.06 30.47 -32.03
CA PRO A 379 62.88 29.65 -31.08
C PRO A 379 63.06 30.18 -29.61
N ARG A 380 63.52 29.33 -28.67
CA ARG A 380 64.78 29.54 -27.86
C ARG A 380 65.09 28.39 -26.87
N GLN A 381 66.38 28.02 -26.84
CA GLN A 381 67.03 26.92 -26.12
C GLN A 381 67.37 27.19 -24.63
N ALA A 382 67.47 26.11 -23.84
CA ALA A 382 68.44 25.90 -22.75
C ALA A 382 68.61 24.38 -22.47
N PRO A 383 69.72 23.90 -21.85
CA PRO A 383 70.48 22.74 -22.35
C PRO A 383 70.28 21.41 -21.61
N ALA A 384 70.81 20.35 -22.22
CA ALA A 384 70.77 18.94 -21.79
C ALA A 384 72.16 18.46 -21.25
N PRO A 385 72.43 17.14 -21.08
CA PRO A 385 72.77 16.44 -19.83
C PRO A 385 74.24 15.94 -19.85
N PRO A 386 74.64 14.90 -19.10
CA PRO A 386 74.85 13.60 -19.80
C PRO A 386 74.67 12.33 -18.92
N THR A 387 74.03 11.26 -19.46
CA THR A 387 74.61 9.95 -19.93
C THR A 387 74.72 8.88 -18.84
N SER A 388 74.44 7.58 -19.02
CA SER A 388 74.41 6.63 -20.17
C SER A 388 73.74 5.33 -19.65
N ARG A 389 72.70 4.73 -20.28
CA ARG A 389 72.68 3.69 -21.34
C ARG A 389 73.53 2.42 -21.07
N PRO A 390 73.21 1.25 -21.67
CA PRO A 390 71.90 0.56 -21.81
C PRO A 390 72.03 -0.98 -21.65
N GLY A 391 70.93 -1.75 -21.79
CA GLY A 391 71.02 -3.11 -22.36
C GLY A 391 70.23 -4.23 -21.67
N ASP A 392 69.14 -4.60 -22.34
CA ASP A 392 68.65 -5.97 -22.64
C ASP A 392 68.15 -6.98 -21.58
N ALA A 393 66.97 -7.49 -21.94
CA ALA A 393 66.53 -8.89 -21.94
C ALA A 393 66.14 -9.61 -20.62
N ALA A 394 64.85 -9.98 -20.63
CA ALA A 394 64.29 -11.29 -20.27
C ALA A 394 64.33 -11.79 -18.80
N LEU A 395 63.11 -12.11 -18.32
CA LEU A 395 62.74 -13.06 -17.24
C LEU A 395 63.62 -14.33 -17.29
N PRO A 396 63.88 -15.12 -16.19
CA PRO A 396 62.78 -15.81 -15.47
C PRO A 396 63.07 -16.47 -14.07
N PHE A 397 62.05 -17.16 -13.52
CA PHE A 397 62.01 -18.31 -12.56
C PHE A 397 62.74 -18.30 -11.18
N ARG A 398 61.96 -18.66 -10.13
CA ARG A 398 62.35 -19.31 -8.84
C ARG A 398 63.00 -20.70 -9.10
N PRO A 399 63.80 -21.36 -8.20
CA PRO A 399 63.48 -21.60 -6.78
C PRO A 399 64.65 -21.79 -5.76
N GLY A 400 64.33 -21.81 -4.46
CA GLY A 400 64.91 -22.73 -3.47
C GLY A 400 66.18 -22.37 -2.67
N GLY A 401 66.02 -22.19 -1.35
CA GLY A 401 66.85 -22.80 -0.31
C GLY A 401 68.03 -22.01 0.27
N HIS A 402 67.96 -21.67 1.57
CA HIS A 402 69.08 -21.83 2.49
C HIS A 402 68.63 -21.92 3.97
N PRO A 403 69.35 -22.68 4.84
CA PRO A 403 69.07 -22.88 6.28
C PRO A 403 70.06 -22.06 7.16
N PRO A 404 70.31 -22.41 8.44
CA PRO A 404 69.48 -22.19 9.62
C PRO A 404 70.16 -21.24 10.65
N HIS A 405 69.39 -20.58 11.52
CA HIS A 405 69.90 -20.04 12.78
C HIS A 405 68.93 -20.34 13.94
N THR A 406 69.38 -21.22 14.84
CA THR A 406 68.97 -21.40 16.24
C THR A 406 69.25 -20.08 17.02
N ALA A 407 68.36 -19.43 17.76
CA ALA A 407 67.42 -19.79 18.85
C ALA A 407 67.96 -19.35 20.23
N GLU A 408 67.24 -18.41 20.88
CA GLU A 408 67.06 -18.31 22.34
C GLU A 408 65.71 -17.58 22.63
N PRO A 409 65.11 -17.70 23.83
CA PRO A 409 63.79 -18.30 23.97
C PRO A 409 62.71 -17.29 24.38
N ALA A 410 61.48 -17.57 23.96
CA ALA A 410 60.29 -16.86 24.42
C ALA A 410 59.88 -17.30 25.84
N PRO A 411 59.31 -16.39 26.66
CA PRO A 411 58.85 -16.69 28.01
C PRO A 411 57.62 -17.63 28.01
N PRO A 412 57.37 -18.38 29.10
CA PRO A 412 56.29 -19.34 29.17
C PRO A 412 54.90 -18.68 29.18
N PRO A 413 53.86 -19.35 28.65
CA PRO A 413 52.49 -18.87 28.71
C PRO A 413 51.94 -18.96 30.14
N THR A 414 51.32 -17.87 30.58
CA THR A 414 50.48 -17.78 31.79
C THR A 414 49.28 -18.72 31.68
N PRO A 415 48.91 -19.45 32.75
CA PRO A 415 47.73 -20.32 32.74
C PRO A 415 46.43 -19.49 32.66
N PRO A 416 45.36 -20.04 32.06
CA PRO A 416 44.06 -19.36 32.00
C PRO A 416 43.47 -19.21 33.40
N ALA A 417 42.86 -18.05 33.66
CA ALA A 417 42.12 -17.75 34.87
C ALA A 417 40.98 -18.76 35.08
N VAL A 418 40.92 -19.34 36.28
CA VAL A 418 39.85 -20.21 36.75
C VAL A 418 38.56 -19.39 36.86
N SER A 419 37.51 -19.78 36.13
CA SER A 419 36.17 -19.22 36.32
C SER A 419 35.64 -19.54 37.73
N PRO A 420 35.01 -18.59 38.45
CA PRO A 420 34.36 -18.89 39.72
C PRO A 420 33.14 -19.80 39.50
N ALA A 421 32.96 -20.76 40.42
CA ALA A 421 31.85 -21.70 40.43
C ALA A 421 30.48 -20.99 40.55
N PRO A 422 29.40 -21.55 39.98
CA PRO A 422 28.06 -21.01 40.12
C PRO A 422 27.55 -21.17 41.58
N PRO A 423 26.72 -20.25 42.09
CA PRO A 423 26.09 -20.39 43.40
C PRO A 423 25.10 -21.58 43.41
N PRO A 424 24.85 -22.21 44.58
CA PRO A 424 23.95 -23.35 44.66
C PRO A 424 22.50 -22.95 44.35
N LEU A 425 21.81 -23.83 43.65
CA LEU A 425 20.38 -23.73 43.34
C LEU A 425 19.57 -23.59 44.63
N VAL A 426 18.87 -22.46 44.78
CA VAL A 426 17.78 -22.33 45.75
C VAL A 426 16.59 -23.12 45.19
N VAL A 427 16.30 -24.25 45.82
CA VAL A 427 15.09 -25.04 45.57
C VAL A 427 13.90 -24.26 46.14
N LEU A 428 13.08 -23.69 45.27
CA LEU A 428 11.77 -23.17 45.65
C LEU A 428 10.85 -24.33 46.08
N PRO A 429 10.14 -24.24 47.22
CA PRO A 429 9.19 -25.27 47.61
C PRO A 429 7.98 -25.31 46.65
N PRO A 430 7.33 -26.47 46.48
CA PRO A 430 6.20 -26.62 45.57
C PRO A 430 5.00 -25.76 46.04
N PRO A 431 4.16 -25.27 45.12
CA PRO A 431 2.96 -24.52 45.49
C PRO A 431 2.00 -25.41 46.29
N ALA A 432 1.48 -24.85 47.38
CA ALA A 432 0.47 -25.47 48.22
C ALA A 432 -0.85 -25.66 47.46
N GLU A 433 -1.53 -26.76 47.73
CA GLU A 433 -2.89 -27.05 47.25
C GLU A 433 -3.87 -25.91 47.61
N PRO A 434 -4.80 -25.54 46.73
CA PRO A 434 -5.79 -24.53 47.05
C PRO A 434 -6.81 -25.09 48.06
N ILE A 435 -6.82 -24.48 49.24
CA ILE A 435 -7.86 -24.62 50.26
C ILE A 435 -9.20 -24.18 49.66
N ALA A 436 -10.19 -25.08 49.74
CA ALA A 436 -11.56 -24.82 49.36
C ALA A 436 -12.32 -23.99 50.41
N ARG A 437 -13.18 -23.08 49.92
CA ARG A 437 -14.57 -22.71 50.38
C ARG A 437 -14.84 -21.20 50.35
N PRO A 438 -16.11 -20.73 50.29
CA PRO A 438 -17.32 -21.34 49.73
C PRO A 438 -18.03 -20.42 48.71
N ALA A 439 -18.94 -21.03 47.96
CA ALA A 439 -19.87 -20.38 47.05
C ALA A 439 -20.92 -19.55 47.79
N THR A 440 -21.20 -18.35 47.28
CA THR A 440 -22.51 -17.68 47.44
C THR A 440 -23.23 -17.73 46.10
N ALA A 441 -24.42 -18.30 46.14
CA ALA A 441 -25.28 -18.60 45.01
C ALA A 441 -26.12 -17.39 44.56
N GLY A 442 -26.43 -17.37 43.27
CA GLY A 442 -27.57 -16.64 42.70
C GLY A 442 -27.49 -16.52 41.18
N PRO A 443 -28.61 -16.45 40.45
CA PRO A 443 -29.63 -17.48 40.43
C PRO A 443 -30.02 -17.83 38.98
N TRP A 444 -29.10 -18.37 38.18
CA TRP A 444 -29.46 -18.96 36.88
C TRP A 444 -28.56 -20.17 36.59
N SER A 445 -28.97 -21.34 37.10
CA SER A 445 -28.35 -22.62 36.77
C SER A 445 -29.43 -23.69 36.71
N ARG A 446 -30.00 -23.88 35.52
CA ARG A 446 -30.47 -25.19 35.03
C ARG A 446 -30.77 -25.12 33.53
N LEU A 447 -29.86 -25.61 32.70
CA LEU A 447 -30.06 -26.81 31.88
C LEU A 447 -28.81 -27.03 31.02
N GLU A 448 -28.25 -28.23 31.15
CA GLU A 448 -27.12 -28.75 30.40
C GLU A 448 -27.49 -29.18 28.97
N ALA A 449 -26.41 -29.42 28.21
CA ALA A 449 -26.24 -30.38 27.13
C ALA A 449 -26.55 -29.88 25.70
N GLY A 450 -25.48 -29.74 24.92
CA GLY A 450 -25.55 -29.59 23.47
C GLY A 450 -24.30 -28.92 22.90
N GLY A 451 -23.23 -29.70 22.73
CA GLY A 451 -22.00 -29.25 22.07
C GLY A 451 -22.28 -28.71 20.66
N ARG A 452 -21.63 -27.59 20.31
CA ARG A 452 -21.67 -27.03 18.96
C ARG A 452 -20.45 -27.54 18.17
N PRO A 453 -20.66 -28.18 17.02
CA PRO A 453 -19.58 -28.70 16.19
C PRO A 453 -18.91 -27.60 15.36
N SER A 454 -17.65 -27.88 15.02
CA SER A 454 -16.80 -27.17 14.08
C SER A 454 -17.35 -27.17 12.65
N ILE A 455 -17.06 -26.11 11.93
CA ILE A 455 -17.38 -25.88 10.52
C ILE A 455 -16.77 -27.02 9.67
N GLY A 456 -17.65 -27.82 9.08
CA GLY A 456 -17.26 -28.91 8.17
C GLY A 456 -18.30 -30.02 8.11
N GLN A 457 -19.50 -29.72 7.61
CA GLN A 457 -20.44 -30.66 6.97
C GLN A 457 -21.80 -29.96 6.77
N SER A 458 -22.08 -29.54 5.54
CA SER A 458 -23.45 -29.20 5.09
C SER A 458 -23.50 -29.25 3.56
N VAL A 459 -23.39 -30.45 3.00
CA VAL A 459 -23.81 -30.75 1.63
C VAL A 459 -24.31 -32.19 1.55
N VAL A 460 -25.28 -32.60 2.39
CA VAL A 460 -26.12 -33.78 2.11
C VAL A 460 -27.44 -33.69 2.90
N GLU A 461 -28.29 -32.68 2.69
CA GLU A 461 -29.67 -32.76 3.19
C GLU A 461 -30.60 -31.78 2.46
N SER A 462 -30.90 -32.08 1.19
CA SER A 462 -32.01 -31.47 0.44
C SER A 462 -32.37 -32.35 -0.77
N MET A 463 -32.78 -33.59 -0.51
CA MET A 463 -33.41 -34.46 -1.51
C MET A 463 -34.64 -35.14 -0.91
N VAL A 464 -35.74 -34.41 -0.77
CA VAL A 464 -37.10 -34.99 -0.72
C VAL A 464 -38.05 -33.99 -1.39
N GLY A 465 -38.63 -34.39 -2.53
CA GLY A 465 -39.59 -33.58 -3.29
C GLY A 465 -41.00 -33.58 -2.68
N PRO A 466 -41.87 -32.61 -3.03
CA PRO A 466 -43.23 -32.57 -2.50
C PRO A 466 -44.20 -33.41 -3.34
N GLY A 467 -45.00 -34.25 -2.66
CA GLY A 467 -46.20 -34.91 -3.19
C GLY A 467 -47.48 -34.08 -2.96
N PRO A 468 -48.60 -34.45 -3.62
CA PRO A 468 -49.58 -33.46 -4.10
C PRO A 468 -50.73 -33.14 -3.13
N ALA A 469 -51.36 -32.00 -3.42
CA ALA A 469 -52.47 -31.37 -2.72
C ALA A 469 -53.82 -32.11 -2.82
N SER A 470 -54.67 -31.91 -1.81
CA SER A 470 -56.12 -32.12 -1.90
C SER A 470 -56.88 -30.83 -1.57
N ARG A 471 -57.77 -30.47 -2.50
CA ARG A 471 -58.69 -29.33 -2.47
C ARG A 471 -59.96 -29.68 -1.70
N SER A 472 -60.60 -28.68 -1.07
CA SER A 472 -62.07 -28.56 -0.98
C SER A 472 -62.50 -27.14 -0.54
N PRO A 473 -63.76 -26.74 -0.82
CA PRO A 473 -64.02 -25.50 -1.57
C PRO A 473 -64.65 -24.34 -0.76
N ALA A 474 -64.71 -23.19 -1.41
CA ALA A 474 -65.25 -21.91 -0.95
C ALA A 474 -66.79 -21.80 -0.98
N SER A 475 -67.36 -20.88 -0.18
CA SER A 475 -68.59 -20.07 -0.42
C SER A 475 -68.81 -19.09 0.77
N PRO A 476 -69.68 -18.06 0.69
CA PRO A 476 -69.59 -16.79 -0.05
C PRO A 476 -69.68 -15.56 0.93
N PRO A 477 -69.75 -14.28 0.49
CA PRO A 477 -69.45 -13.12 1.32
C PRO A 477 -70.67 -12.57 2.08
N ALA A 478 -70.45 -12.01 3.27
CA ALA A 478 -71.44 -11.24 4.02
C ALA A 478 -70.87 -9.88 4.45
N GLU A 479 -71.69 -8.86 4.27
CA GLU A 479 -71.48 -7.41 4.46
C GLU A 479 -71.34 -6.97 5.93
N PRO A 480 -70.95 -5.70 6.20
CA PRO A 480 -70.24 -5.28 7.40
C PRO A 480 -71.14 -4.71 8.51
N THR A 481 -70.68 -4.80 9.76
CA THR A 481 -71.25 -4.11 10.93
C THR A 481 -70.12 -3.35 11.66
N PRO A 482 -70.35 -2.11 12.16
CA PRO A 482 -69.32 -1.08 12.20
C PRO A 482 -68.46 -1.14 13.46
N ALA A 483 -67.14 -1.04 13.26
CA ALA A 483 -66.18 -0.86 14.34
C ALA A 483 -66.11 0.62 14.75
N ALA A 484 -66.21 0.83 16.06
CA ALA A 484 -66.07 2.11 16.74
C ALA A 484 -64.77 2.84 16.38
N ALA A 485 -64.87 4.15 16.31
CA ALA A 485 -63.83 5.09 15.91
C ALA A 485 -62.55 4.98 16.77
N ALA A 486 -61.45 4.61 16.12
CA ALA A 486 -60.09 4.87 16.57
C ALA A 486 -59.64 6.27 16.09
N PRO A 487 -58.81 7.00 16.85
CA PRO A 487 -58.49 8.39 16.56
C PRO A 487 -57.72 8.52 15.24
N ALA A 488 -58.05 9.58 14.50
CA ALA A 488 -57.49 9.89 13.19
C ALA A 488 -55.96 9.91 13.21
N LEU A 489 -55.36 8.90 12.58
CA LEU A 489 -53.98 8.96 12.13
C LEU A 489 -53.88 10.09 11.10
N THR A 490 -53.02 11.04 11.42
CA THR A 490 -52.54 12.13 10.57
C THR A 490 -52.24 11.61 9.15
N PRO A 491 -52.51 12.39 8.09
CA PRO A 491 -52.29 11.95 6.73
C PRO A 491 -50.83 11.51 6.54
N ARG A 492 -50.64 10.26 6.11
CA ARG A 492 -49.32 9.72 5.73
C ARG A 492 -48.72 10.66 4.70
N ARG A 493 -47.65 11.38 5.10
CA ARG A 493 -46.83 12.17 4.19
C ARG A 493 -46.36 11.23 3.06
N GLY A 494 -46.59 11.63 1.81
CA GLY A 494 -46.16 10.89 0.62
C GLY A 494 -44.68 10.49 0.71
N GLY A 495 -44.36 9.31 0.17
CA GLY A 495 -43.05 8.66 0.29
C GLY A 495 -41.90 9.63 0.04
N ARG A 496 -41.02 9.79 1.05
CA ARG A 496 -39.81 10.59 0.91
C ARG A 496 -38.75 9.74 0.21
N GLU A 497 -38.27 10.21 -0.94
CA GLU A 497 -37.12 9.63 -1.62
C GLU A 497 -35.85 9.87 -0.78
N ILE A 498 -35.14 8.80 -0.42
CA ILE A 498 -33.86 8.88 0.30
C ILE A 498 -32.73 8.95 -0.71
N VAL A 499 -31.80 9.87 -0.48
CA VAL A 499 -30.52 9.94 -1.17
C VAL A 499 -29.42 9.63 -0.14
N ASP A 500 -28.77 8.49 -0.31
CA ASP A 500 -27.70 7.96 0.55
C ASP A 500 -26.36 8.12 -0.16
N LEU A 501 -25.53 9.07 0.28
CA LEU A 501 -24.25 9.38 -0.37
C LEU A 501 -23.23 8.28 -0.08
N LEU A 502 -22.81 7.57 -1.13
CA LEU A 502 -21.83 6.51 -1.04
C LEU A 502 -20.39 7.06 -1.13
N TRP A 503 -20.16 8.01 -2.04
CA TRP A 503 -18.82 8.54 -2.29
C TRP A 503 -18.85 9.89 -3.03
N PHE A 504 -17.83 10.73 -2.83
CA PHE A 504 -17.57 11.89 -3.68
C PHE A 504 -16.08 12.25 -3.73
N SER A 505 -15.67 12.98 -4.77
CA SER A 505 -14.31 13.46 -4.99
C SER A 505 -14.15 14.91 -4.51
N PRO A 506 -13.30 15.17 -3.50
CA PRO A 506 -12.98 16.54 -3.09
C PRO A 506 -12.40 17.39 -4.22
N ALA A 507 -11.62 16.79 -5.14
CA ALA A 507 -11.01 17.47 -6.28
C ALA A 507 -12.03 18.02 -7.29
N ALA A 508 -13.24 17.46 -7.34
CA ALA A 508 -14.31 17.92 -8.23
C ALA A 508 -15.08 19.14 -7.66
N MET A 509 -14.99 19.39 -6.35
CA MET A 509 -15.79 20.41 -5.67
C MET A 509 -15.65 21.84 -6.24
N PRO A 510 -14.46 22.33 -6.62
CA PRO A 510 -14.34 23.66 -7.21
C PRO A 510 -15.13 23.80 -8.52
N ARG A 511 -15.16 22.75 -9.34
CA ARG A 511 -15.94 22.72 -10.60
C ARG A 511 -17.43 22.58 -10.34
N ILE A 512 -17.82 21.76 -9.35
CA ILE A 512 -19.21 21.59 -8.92
C ILE A 512 -19.80 22.93 -8.44
N ARG A 513 -19.11 23.66 -7.57
CA ARG A 513 -19.59 24.96 -7.05
C ARG A 513 -19.66 26.06 -8.11
N LYS A 514 -18.84 25.99 -9.16
CA LYS A 514 -18.86 26.95 -10.28
C LYS A 514 -19.98 26.66 -11.29
N HIS A 515 -20.59 25.47 -11.25
CA HIS A 515 -21.60 25.06 -12.22
C HIS A 515 -22.87 25.92 -12.12
N PRO A 516 -23.29 26.62 -13.19
CA PRO A 516 -24.34 27.64 -13.13
C PRO A 516 -25.68 27.09 -12.66
N ALA A 517 -26.09 25.91 -13.13
CA ALA A 517 -27.36 25.28 -12.77
C ALA A 517 -27.47 24.86 -11.30
N TRP A 518 -26.36 24.83 -10.56
CA TRP A 518 -26.33 24.38 -9.16
C TRP A 518 -26.12 25.53 -8.16
N LYS A 519 -25.81 26.75 -8.63
CA LYS A 519 -25.61 27.91 -7.75
C LYS A 519 -26.85 28.24 -6.91
N GLU A 520 -28.04 28.19 -7.51
CA GLU A 520 -29.30 28.41 -6.80
C GLU A 520 -29.56 27.35 -5.73
N ILE A 521 -29.31 26.07 -6.06
CA ILE A 521 -29.48 24.95 -5.13
C ILE A 521 -28.56 25.10 -3.92
N LEU A 522 -27.31 25.49 -4.14
CA LEU A 522 -26.29 25.66 -3.11
C LEU A 522 -26.55 26.88 -2.20
N ALA A 523 -27.13 27.95 -2.73
CA ALA A 523 -27.51 29.13 -1.93
C ALA A 523 -28.57 28.80 -0.87
N ASP A 524 -29.45 27.83 -1.15
CA ASP A 524 -30.55 27.41 -0.28
C ASP A 524 -30.15 26.32 0.75
N VAL A 525 -28.87 25.98 0.88
CA VAL A 525 -28.38 24.95 1.82
C VAL A 525 -28.04 25.60 3.17
N LYS A 526 -28.88 25.36 4.18
CA LYS A 526 -28.61 25.80 5.56
C LYS A 526 -27.83 24.74 6.36
N PRO A 527 -26.88 25.14 7.23
CA PRO A 527 -26.23 24.22 8.17
C PRO A 527 -27.26 23.64 9.16
N ARG A 528 -27.13 22.36 9.48
CA ARG A 528 -27.90 21.68 10.52
C ARG A 528 -26.98 21.42 11.72
N PRO A 529 -27.53 21.41 12.96
CA PRO A 529 -26.74 21.13 14.16
C PRO A 529 -26.06 19.76 14.14
N ASP A 530 -26.74 18.73 13.64
CA ASP A 530 -26.29 17.33 13.63
C ASP A 530 -25.21 17.03 12.57
N ASP A 531 -24.74 18.05 11.82
CA ASP A 531 -23.73 17.87 10.77
C ASP A 531 -22.30 17.68 11.34
N GLU A 532 -22.08 17.98 12.62
CA GLU A 532 -20.78 17.83 13.31
C GLU A 532 -20.56 16.41 13.85
N ASP A 533 -21.62 15.69 14.21
CA ASP A 533 -21.57 14.38 14.89
C ASP A 533 -21.32 13.19 13.94
N LEU A 534 -21.41 13.39 12.62
CA LEU A 534 -21.30 12.31 11.62
C LEU A 534 -19.87 12.00 11.18
N ASP A 535 -18.91 12.83 11.59
CA ASP A 535 -17.48 12.73 11.22
C ASP A 535 -16.58 12.35 12.42
N ASP A 536 -17.17 11.97 13.56
CA ASP A 536 -16.46 11.65 14.81
C ASP A 536 -15.65 10.35 14.74
N ASP A 537 -16.01 9.42 13.86
CA ASP A 537 -15.27 8.17 13.62
C ASP A 537 -14.10 8.32 12.61
N MET A 538 -13.89 9.50 12.01
CA MET A 538 -12.82 9.74 11.01
C MET A 538 -11.71 10.69 11.51
N PRO A 539 -10.42 10.39 11.22
CA PRO A 539 -9.31 11.27 11.58
C PRO A 539 -9.48 12.68 10.97
N PRO A 540 -9.18 13.75 11.74
CA PRO A 540 -9.47 15.13 11.35
C PRO A 540 -8.81 15.60 10.02
N GLY A 541 -7.72 14.95 9.58
CA GLY A 541 -7.05 15.24 8.31
C GLY A 541 -7.69 14.64 7.05
N LYS A 542 -8.64 13.70 7.22
CA LYS A 542 -9.39 13.06 6.12
C LYS A 542 -10.85 13.50 6.04
N ARG A 543 -11.34 14.30 6.99
CA ARG A 543 -12.71 14.80 7.00
C ARG A 543 -12.94 15.61 5.72
N PRO A 544 -13.70 15.11 4.73
CA PRO A 544 -14.22 15.98 3.70
C PRO A 544 -15.02 17.05 4.43
N SER A 545 -14.88 18.35 4.09
CA SER A 545 -15.55 19.36 4.91
C SER A 545 -17.04 19.03 4.98
N ALA A 546 -17.64 19.05 6.18
CA ALA A 546 -19.08 18.81 6.34
C ALA A 546 -19.91 19.70 5.39
N LYS A 547 -19.36 20.85 4.97
CA LYS A 547 -19.86 21.69 3.89
C LYS A 547 -19.84 21.03 2.50
N ASP A 548 -18.74 20.43 2.07
CA ASP A 548 -18.65 19.74 0.78
C ASP A 548 -19.64 18.58 0.69
N ARG A 549 -19.77 17.78 1.76
CA ARG A 549 -20.74 16.68 1.83
C ARG A 549 -22.18 17.19 1.68
N ARG A 550 -22.51 18.31 2.35
CA ARG A 550 -23.83 18.96 2.24
C ARG A 550 -24.13 19.52 0.86
N ASP A 551 -23.16 20.21 0.27
CA ASP A 551 -23.28 20.77 -1.08
C ASP A 551 -23.58 19.66 -2.10
N VAL A 552 -22.82 18.56 -2.04
CA VAL A 552 -23.03 17.40 -2.91
C VAL A 552 -24.40 16.75 -2.67
N LEU A 553 -24.77 16.50 -1.41
CA LEU A 553 -26.07 15.92 -1.07
C LEU A 553 -27.23 16.81 -1.55
N ALA A 554 -27.11 18.12 -1.42
CA ALA A 554 -28.13 19.06 -1.88
C ALA A 554 -28.32 19.00 -3.40
N ILE A 555 -27.22 18.95 -4.17
CA ILE A 555 -27.27 18.82 -5.63
C ILE A 555 -27.88 17.47 -6.02
N LEU A 556 -27.46 16.37 -5.40
CA LEU A 556 -28.00 15.03 -5.70
C LEU A 556 -29.49 14.93 -5.36
N ALA A 557 -29.94 15.56 -4.28
CA ALA A 557 -31.34 15.54 -3.86
C ALA A 557 -32.25 16.46 -4.68
N ARG A 558 -31.81 17.69 -4.96
CA ARG A 558 -32.65 18.76 -5.56
C ARG A 558 -32.40 19.00 -7.04
N GLY A 559 -31.22 18.62 -7.54
CA GLY A 559 -30.84 18.83 -8.93
C GLY A 559 -31.68 17.96 -9.88
N GLN A 560 -31.93 18.50 -11.07
CA GLN A 560 -32.61 17.76 -12.13
C GLN A 560 -31.59 16.89 -12.89
N PRO A 561 -31.75 15.55 -12.89
CA PRO A 561 -30.85 14.69 -13.63
C PRO A 561 -31.14 14.77 -15.14
N MET A 562 -30.07 14.86 -15.92
CA MET A 562 -30.07 14.65 -17.35
C MET A 562 -30.34 13.17 -17.65
N ARG A 563 -31.07 12.89 -18.72
CA ARG A 563 -31.31 11.52 -19.16
C ARG A 563 -30.04 10.97 -19.80
N VAL A 564 -29.84 9.65 -19.66
CA VAL A 564 -28.67 8.98 -20.24
C VAL A 564 -28.66 9.11 -21.77
N GLU A 565 -29.83 9.21 -22.40
CA GLU A 565 -29.99 9.38 -23.85
C GLU A 565 -29.51 10.75 -24.36
N ASP A 566 -29.56 11.78 -23.51
CA ASP A 566 -29.22 13.16 -23.89
C ASP A 566 -27.72 13.45 -23.73
N LEU A 567 -26.94 12.50 -23.21
CA LEU A 567 -25.52 12.69 -22.91
C LEU A 567 -24.68 12.89 -24.17
N GLU A 568 -24.97 12.20 -25.27
CA GLU A 568 -24.21 12.38 -26.51
C GLU A 568 -24.41 13.81 -27.07
N GLN A 569 -25.63 14.32 -27.01
CA GLN A 569 -25.96 15.70 -27.39
C GLN A 569 -25.25 16.71 -26.48
N ALA A 570 -25.29 16.51 -25.17
CA ALA A 570 -24.59 17.38 -24.21
C ALA A 570 -23.06 17.37 -24.40
N MET A 571 -22.48 16.26 -24.87
CA MET A 571 -21.06 16.20 -25.23
C MET A 571 -20.77 17.04 -26.47
N MET A 572 -21.62 16.94 -27.51
CA MET A 572 -21.46 17.72 -28.75
C MET A 572 -21.59 19.22 -28.50
N GLU A 573 -22.53 19.64 -27.64
CA GLU A 573 -22.71 21.06 -27.25
C GLU A 573 -21.56 21.61 -26.41
N ALA A 574 -20.77 20.74 -25.77
CA ALA A 574 -19.60 21.13 -24.98
C ALA A 574 -18.33 21.32 -25.82
N VAL A 575 -18.38 21.05 -27.13
CA VAL A 575 -17.30 21.36 -28.07
C VAL A 575 -17.42 22.84 -28.42
N GLY A 576 -16.40 23.63 -28.07
CA GLY A 576 -16.36 25.06 -28.40
C GLY A 576 -16.34 25.31 -29.92
N GLU A 577 -16.64 26.55 -30.33
CA GLU A 577 -16.56 26.96 -31.74
C GLU A 577 -15.13 26.82 -32.31
N ASP A 578 -14.12 26.83 -31.44
CA ASP A 578 -12.70 26.59 -31.73
C ASP A 578 -12.31 25.10 -31.73
N GLY A 579 -13.26 24.19 -31.48
CA GLY A 579 -13.01 22.75 -31.36
C GLY A 579 -12.46 22.32 -30.00
N ALA A 580 -12.27 23.23 -29.04
CA ALA A 580 -11.80 22.88 -27.71
C ALA A 580 -12.88 22.12 -26.93
N PHE A 581 -12.51 20.96 -26.37
CA PHE A 581 -13.42 20.14 -25.57
C PHE A 581 -13.04 20.16 -24.09
N VAL A 582 -13.92 20.71 -23.26
CA VAL A 582 -13.80 20.66 -21.80
C VAL A 582 -14.91 19.75 -21.27
N PRO A 583 -14.59 18.56 -20.71
CA PRO A 583 -15.58 17.59 -20.23
C PRO A 583 -16.64 18.23 -19.32
N PRO A 584 -17.92 18.36 -19.73
CA PRO A 584 -18.93 19.04 -18.91
C PRO A 584 -19.27 18.20 -17.68
N LEU A 585 -19.68 18.86 -16.59
CA LEU A 585 -20.23 18.17 -15.42
C LEU A 585 -21.72 17.98 -15.61
N VAL A 586 -22.19 16.74 -15.49
CA VAL A 586 -23.59 16.37 -15.62
C VAL A 586 -24.08 15.69 -14.35
N LEU A 587 -25.35 15.95 -13.99
CA LEU A 587 -26.07 15.17 -12.99
C LEU A 587 -26.88 14.12 -13.74
N VAL A 588 -26.70 12.84 -13.42
CA VAL A 588 -27.44 11.75 -14.07
C VAL A 588 -28.07 10.84 -13.03
N ALA A 589 -29.18 10.21 -13.40
CA ALA A 589 -29.87 9.23 -12.58
C ALA A 589 -30.17 7.99 -13.41
N GLY A 590 -30.06 6.83 -12.79
CA GLY A 590 -30.27 5.56 -13.48
C GLY A 590 -29.93 4.36 -12.61
N GLU A 591 -29.96 3.20 -13.23
CA GLU A 591 -29.48 1.96 -12.63
C GLU A 591 -27.99 1.82 -12.91
N LEU A 592 -27.21 1.67 -11.85
CA LEU A 592 -25.78 1.39 -11.93
C LEU A 592 -25.55 -0.10 -11.72
N GLU A 593 -24.86 -0.73 -12.66
CA GLU A 593 -24.41 -2.11 -12.60
C GLU A 593 -22.89 -2.17 -12.42
N LEU A 594 -22.43 -2.94 -11.44
CA LEU A 594 -21.02 -3.23 -11.18
C LEU A 594 -20.69 -4.63 -11.73
N PRO A 595 -20.20 -4.75 -12.98
CA PRO A 595 -19.78 -6.03 -13.53
C PRO A 595 -18.65 -6.64 -12.70
N PHE A 596 -18.59 -7.97 -12.64
CA PHE A 596 -17.47 -8.68 -12.02
C PHE A 596 -16.29 -8.79 -12.97
N ASP A 597 -15.11 -8.98 -12.40
CA ASP A 597 -13.92 -9.35 -13.16
C ASP A 597 -14.15 -10.68 -13.89
N GLU A 598 -13.81 -10.73 -15.18
CA GLU A 598 -14.12 -11.87 -16.05
C GLU A 598 -13.36 -13.13 -15.64
N VAL A 599 -12.11 -12.96 -15.19
CA VAL A 599 -11.24 -14.07 -14.78
C VAL A 599 -11.72 -14.62 -13.44
N GLU A 600 -12.02 -13.74 -12.48
CA GLU A 600 -12.55 -14.17 -11.19
C GLU A 600 -13.94 -14.80 -11.31
N MET A 601 -14.79 -14.29 -12.22
CA MET A 601 -16.09 -14.91 -12.53
C MET A 601 -15.92 -16.34 -13.06
N LEU A 602 -15.00 -16.57 -14.01
CA LEU A 602 -14.74 -17.90 -14.54
C LEU A 602 -14.23 -18.85 -13.44
N LYS A 603 -13.32 -18.39 -12.58
CA LYS A 603 -12.84 -19.18 -11.44
C LYS A 603 -13.95 -19.53 -10.45
N ALA A 604 -14.79 -18.57 -10.11
CA ALA A 604 -15.92 -18.77 -9.19
C ALA A 604 -16.92 -19.78 -9.76
N LEU A 605 -17.22 -19.70 -11.06
CA LEU A 605 -18.08 -20.69 -11.74
C LEU A 605 -17.44 -22.08 -11.78
N VAL A 606 -16.14 -22.19 -12.05
CA VAL A 606 -15.43 -23.48 -12.01
C VAL A 606 -15.45 -24.07 -10.60
N ALA A 607 -15.22 -23.26 -9.56
CA ALA A 607 -15.28 -23.70 -8.18
C ALA A 607 -16.69 -24.20 -7.80
N ALA A 608 -17.73 -23.46 -8.20
CA ALA A 608 -19.13 -23.84 -7.96
C ALA A 608 -19.55 -25.08 -8.77
N ALA A 609 -18.98 -25.29 -9.96
CA ALA A 609 -19.27 -26.44 -10.82
C ALA A 609 -18.47 -27.71 -10.44
N SER A 610 -17.32 -27.56 -9.77
CA SER A 610 -16.39 -28.66 -9.44
C SER A 610 -17.04 -29.87 -8.74
N PRO A 611 -17.98 -29.71 -7.79
CA PRO A 611 -18.67 -30.83 -7.17
C PRO A 611 -19.55 -31.65 -8.14
N LEU A 612 -19.99 -31.03 -9.24
CA LEU A 612 -20.93 -31.62 -10.21
C LEU A 612 -20.23 -32.32 -11.36
N VAL A 613 -18.93 -32.07 -11.53
CA VAL A 613 -18.07 -32.64 -12.57
C VAL A 613 -18.06 -34.17 -12.56
N MET A 614 -18.27 -34.81 -11.40
CA MET A 614 -18.35 -36.28 -11.29
C MET A 614 -19.61 -36.86 -11.94
N ALA A 615 -20.69 -36.07 -12.04
CA ALA A 615 -21.99 -36.51 -12.54
C ALA A 615 -22.20 -36.21 -14.04
N ASP A 616 -21.35 -35.36 -14.65
CA ASP A 616 -21.51 -34.90 -16.03
C ASP A 616 -20.15 -34.88 -16.77
N LYS A 617 -19.99 -35.80 -17.73
CA LYS A 617 -18.75 -35.96 -18.50
C LYS A 617 -18.43 -34.72 -19.35
N LYS A 618 -19.44 -34.05 -19.93
CA LYS A 618 -19.23 -32.87 -20.78
C LYS A 618 -18.79 -31.66 -19.94
N LEU A 619 -19.38 -31.52 -18.74
CA LEU A 619 -18.95 -30.51 -17.77
C LEU A 619 -17.51 -30.75 -17.31
N LYS A 620 -17.13 -32.02 -17.07
CA LYS A 620 -15.76 -32.40 -16.72
C LYS A 620 -14.73 -31.98 -17.77
N GLU A 621 -14.97 -32.35 -19.02
CA GLU A 621 -14.08 -32.00 -20.14
C GLU A 621 -13.94 -30.48 -20.29
N THR A 622 -15.03 -29.73 -20.08
CA THR A 622 -15.04 -28.26 -20.14
C THR A 622 -14.21 -27.64 -19.00
N VAL A 623 -14.37 -28.11 -17.76
CA VAL A 623 -13.60 -27.62 -16.60
C VAL A 623 -12.10 -27.95 -16.73
N GLU A 624 -11.75 -29.15 -17.21
CA GLU A 624 -10.35 -29.52 -17.46
C GLU A 624 -9.72 -28.64 -18.55
N ALA A 625 -10.43 -28.37 -19.64
CA ALA A 625 -9.97 -27.45 -20.68
C ALA A 625 -9.72 -26.03 -20.14
N ILE A 626 -10.61 -25.52 -19.27
CA ILE A 626 -10.43 -24.22 -18.62
C ILE A 626 -9.19 -24.20 -17.72
N HIS A 627 -8.94 -25.27 -16.95
CA HIS A 627 -7.74 -25.37 -16.12
C HIS A 627 -6.44 -25.40 -16.95
N GLU A 628 -6.44 -26.04 -18.12
CA GLU A 628 -5.29 -26.00 -19.04
C GLU A 628 -5.06 -24.59 -19.59
N VAL A 629 -6.12 -23.85 -19.94
CA VAL A 629 -5.99 -22.45 -20.36
C VAL A 629 -5.41 -21.61 -19.23
N PHE A 630 -5.85 -21.77 -17.97
CA PHE A 630 -5.29 -21.03 -16.84
C PHE A 630 -3.79 -21.28 -16.59
N LYS A 631 -3.22 -22.37 -17.09
CA LYS A 631 -1.77 -22.63 -17.01
C LYS A 631 -0.96 -21.86 -18.05
N MET A 632 -1.61 -21.33 -19.10
CA MET A 632 -0.94 -20.54 -20.13
C MET A 632 -0.59 -19.14 -19.61
N PRO A 633 0.60 -18.60 -19.94
CA PRO A 633 0.93 -17.20 -19.62
C PRO A 633 -0.01 -16.24 -20.37
N TRP A 634 -0.31 -15.06 -19.80
CA TRP A 634 -1.10 -13.96 -20.41
C TRP A 634 -2.63 -14.13 -20.48
N VAL A 635 -3.23 -15.14 -19.84
CA VAL A 635 -4.71 -15.29 -19.80
C VAL A 635 -5.41 -14.05 -19.21
N GLN A 636 -4.75 -13.34 -18.30
CA GLN A 636 -5.26 -12.11 -17.68
C GLN A 636 -5.50 -10.96 -18.69
N GLY A 637 -4.89 -11.00 -19.88
CA GLY A 637 -5.11 -10.00 -20.94
C GLY A 637 -6.06 -10.45 -22.06
N ALA A 638 -6.55 -11.70 -22.02
CA ALA A 638 -7.34 -12.30 -23.09
C ALA A 638 -8.85 -12.34 -22.75
N THR A 639 -9.43 -11.17 -22.44
CA THR A 639 -10.82 -11.03 -21.98
C THR A 639 -11.84 -11.76 -22.86
N SER A 640 -11.70 -11.67 -24.20
CA SER A 640 -12.60 -12.34 -25.14
C SER A 640 -12.54 -13.87 -25.07
N VAL A 641 -11.36 -14.44 -24.80
CA VAL A 641 -11.19 -15.89 -24.63
C VAL A 641 -11.84 -16.34 -23.32
N VAL A 642 -11.65 -15.58 -22.24
CA VAL A 642 -12.26 -15.85 -20.94
C VAL A 642 -13.79 -15.76 -21.01
N GLU A 643 -14.33 -14.76 -21.69
CA GLU A 643 -15.78 -14.64 -21.94
C GLU A 643 -16.32 -15.84 -22.75
N GLY A 644 -15.59 -16.26 -23.79
CA GLY A 644 -15.93 -17.45 -24.58
C GLY A 644 -15.96 -18.74 -23.75
N LEU A 645 -14.94 -18.97 -22.92
CA LEU A 645 -14.87 -20.11 -22.01
C LEU A 645 -15.97 -20.06 -20.95
N THR A 646 -16.28 -18.88 -20.43
CA THR A 646 -17.41 -18.68 -19.50
C THR A 646 -18.73 -19.03 -20.17
N GLY A 647 -18.93 -18.66 -21.44
CA GLY A 647 -20.08 -19.05 -22.23
C GLY A 647 -20.20 -20.56 -22.42
N GLN A 648 -19.09 -21.24 -22.78
CA GLN A 648 -19.04 -22.69 -22.91
C GLN A 648 -19.38 -23.40 -21.59
N LEU A 649 -18.86 -22.90 -20.47
CA LEU A 649 -19.16 -23.43 -19.15
C LEU A 649 -20.65 -23.26 -18.80
N ARG A 650 -21.24 -22.09 -19.05
CA ARG A 650 -22.69 -21.85 -18.85
C ARG A 650 -23.55 -22.77 -19.70
N GLU A 651 -23.17 -23.01 -20.95
CA GLU A 651 -23.88 -23.93 -21.83
C GLU A 651 -23.82 -25.37 -21.30
N ALA A 652 -22.63 -25.82 -20.88
CA ALA A 652 -22.45 -27.14 -20.26
C ALA A 652 -23.28 -27.28 -18.97
N LEU A 653 -23.31 -26.24 -18.12
CA LEU A 653 -24.13 -26.21 -16.90
C LEU A 653 -25.63 -26.21 -17.21
N GLY A 654 -26.08 -25.51 -18.25
CA GLY A 654 -27.48 -25.49 -18.69
C GLY A 654 -27.97 -26.82 -19.27
N GLN A 655 -27.05 -27.63 -19.81
CA GLN A 655 -27.34 -28.98 -20.30
C GLN A 655 -27.33 -30.04 -19.18
N SER A 656 -26.69 -29.72 -18.05
CA SER A 656 -26.65 -30.60 -16.89
C SER A 656 -28.00 -30.66 -16.16
N ARG A 657 -28.43 -31.85 -15.76
CA ARG A 657 -29.71 -32.07 -15.06
C ARG A 657 -29.58 -32.16 -13.53
N VAL A 658 -28.37 -32.01 -13.01
CA VAL A 658 -28.07 -32.27 -11.58
C VAL A 658 -28.48 -31.08 -10.71
N VAL A 659 -28.14 -29.86 -11.14
CA VAL A 659 -28.48 -28.61 -10.46
C VAL A 659 -28.83 -27.56 -11.52
N PRO A 660 -29.89 -26.76 -11.35
CA PRO A 660 -30.19 -25.67 -12.28
C PRO A 660 -29.02 -24.70 -12.41
N ALA A 661 -28.62 -24.35 -13.63
CA ALA A 661 -27.51 -23.43 -13.89
C ALA A 661 -27.61 -22.11 -13.09
N ARG A 662 -28.83 -21.57 -12.94
CA ARG A 662 -29.10 -20.35 -12.16
C ARG A 662 -28.65 -20.44 -10.70
N THR A 663 -28.72 -21.62 -10.08
CA THR A 663 -28.31 -21.81 -8.68
C THR A 663 -26.79 -21.73 -8.54
N ILE A 664 -26.06 -22.26 -9.52
CA ILE A 664 -24.59 -22.25 -9.57
C ILE A 664 -24.09 -20.85 -9.87
N GLU A 665 -24.72 -20.18 -10.82
CA GLU A 665 -24.45 -18.77 -11.14
C GLU A 665 -24.69 -17.87 -9.92
N ALA A 666 -25.82 -18.02 -9.23
CA ALA A 666 -26.10 -17.25 -8.02
C ALA A 666 -25.07 -17.52 -6.89
N HIS A 667 -24.55 -18.75 -6.78
CA HIS A 667 -23.50 -19.07 -5.81
C HIS A 667 -22.17 -18.39 -6.17
N ALA A 668 -21.78 -18.44 -7.45
CA ALA A 668 -20.59 -17.77 -7.95
C ALA A 668 -20.69 -16.24 -7.78
N GLU A 669 -21.82 -15.63 -8.15
CA GLU A 669 -22.08 -14.20 -7.96
C GLU A 669 -22.01 -13.80 -6.48
N ARG A 670 -22.56 -14.62 -5.58
CA ARG A 670 -22.49 -14.36 -4.14
C ARG A 670 -21.05 -14.38 -3.63
N ALA A 671 -20.24 -15.35 -4.05
CA ALA A 671 -18.82 -15.40 -3.68
C ALA A 671 -18.04 -14.20 -4.21
N LEU A 672 -18.32 -13.76 -5.45
CA LEU A 672 -17.68 -12.58 -6.04
C LEU A 672 -18.10 -11.28 -5.34
N LEU A 673 -19.36 -11.18 -4.90
CA LEU A 673 -19.85 -10.04 -4.10
C LEU A 673 -19.20 -9.97 -2.72
N GLU A 674 -19.05 -11.12 -2.05
CA GLU A 674 -18.41 -11.21 -0.73
C GLU A 674 -16.97 -10.68 -0.76
N HIS A 675 -16.22 -11.01 -1.82
CA HIS A 675 -14.85 -10.56 -2.01
C HIS A 675 -14.73 -9.26 -2.84
N ARG A 676 -15.85 -8.68 -3.28
CA ARG A 676 -15.91 -7.45 -4.09
C ARG A 676 -15.02 -7.50 -5.34
N HIS A 677 -15.03 -8.63 -6.05
CA HIS A 677 -14.29 -8.83 -7.30
C HIS A 677 -14.96 -8.14 -8.49
N PHE A 678 -15.13 -6.83 -8.40
CA PHE A 678 -15.65 -5.99 -9.49
C PHE A 678 -14.60 -5.77 -10.59
N GLN A 679 -15.08 -5.49 -11.79
CA GLN A 679 -14.27 -5.27 -12.97
C GLN A 679 -13.40 -4.02 -12.83
N LYS A 680 -12.11 -4.16 -13.14
CA LYS A 680 -11.13 -3.06 -13.15
C LYS A 680 -10.53 -2.89 -14.55
N ARG A 681 -10.21 -1.65 -14.90
CA ARG A 681 -9.64 -1.27 -16.20
C ARG A 681 -8.56 -0.20 -16.05
N LEU A 682 -7.53 -0.29 -16.88
CA LEU A 682 -6.46 0.71 -16.94
C LEU A 682 -6.89 1.84 -17.89
N VAL A 683 -7.39 2.94 -17.33
CA VAL A 683 -7.95 4.07 -18.07
C VAL A 683 -7.04 5.28 -17.89
N MET A 684 -6.47 5.78 -19.00
CA MET A 684 -5.51 6.90 -18.99
C MET A 684 -4.34 6.67 -18.01
N GLY A 685 -3.79 5.44 -17.99
CA GLY A 685 -2.65 5.06 -17.14
C GLY A 685 -2.98 4.79 -15.66
N GLN A 686 -4.26 4.84 -15.27
CA GLN A 686 -4.69 4.57 -13.89
C GLN A 686 -5.67 3.41 -13.82
N MET A 687 -5.50 2.54 -12.82
CA MET A 687 -6.47 1.49 -12.56
C MET A 687 -7.76 2.08 -11.98
N ARG A 688 -8.89 1.77 -12.61
CA ARG A 688 -10.21 2.28 -12.25
C ARG A 688 -11.24 1.18 -12.18
N LEU A 689 -12.18 1.32 -11.27
CA LEU A 689 -13.35 0.47 -11.22
C LEU A 689 -14.27 0.83 -12.39
N ARG A 690 -14.73 -0.18 -13.13
CA ARG A 690 -15.68 -0.01 -14.24
C ARG A 690 -17.08 -0.35 -13.77
N ALA A 691 -18.00 0.57 -13.98
CA ALA A 691 -19.43 0.38 -13.78
C ALA A 691 -20.19 0.72 -15.08
N LEU A 692 -21.44 0.30 -15.18
CA LEU A 692 -22.31 0.56 -16.31
C LEU A 692 -23.55 1.29 -15.82
N LEU A 693 -23.81 2.47 -16.35
CA LEU A 693 -25.01 3.24 -16.07
C LEU A 693 -26.02 3.03 -17.19
N SER A 694 -27.25 2.64 -16.84
CA SER A 694 -28.39 2.59 -17.74
C SER A 694 -29.52 3.46 -17.23
N SER A 695 -30.28 4.02 -18.17
CA SER A 695 -31.56 4.70 -17.85
C SER A 695 -32.51 3.72 -17.18
N THR A 696 -33.38 4.19 -16.28
CA THR A 696 -34.35 3.32 -15.59
C THR A 696 -35.32 2.70 -16.61
N GLY A 697 -35.10 1.42 -16.95
CA GLY A 697 -35.85 0.71 -18.00
C GLY A 697 -35.27 0.84 -19.43
N GLY A 698 -34.11 1.48 -19.60
CA GLY A 698 -33.40 1.61 -20.89
C GLY A 698 -32.33 0.54 -21.10
N HIS A 699 -31.99 0.29 -22.38
CA HIS A 699 -30.98 -0.71 -22.76
C HIS A 699 -29.58 -0.15 -23.01
N ALA A 700 -29.44 1.18 -23.21
CA ALA A 700 -28.14 1.81 -23.42
C ALA A 700 -27.33 1.79 -22.12
N LYS A 701 -26.11 1.25 -22.19
CA LYS A 701 -25.17 1.19 -21.07
C LYS A 701 -23.99 2.12 -21.33
N VAL A 702 -23.83 3.13 -20.48
CA VAL A 702 -22.72 4.07 -20.54
C VAL A 702 -21.67 3.65 -19.51
N PRO A 703 -20.39 3.49 -19.90
CA PRO A 703 -19.33 3.15 -18.97
C PRO A 703 -19.07 4.30 -18.00
N VAL A 704 -18.94 3.95 -16.71
CA VAL A 704 -18.61 4.87 -15.63
C VAL A 704 -17.34 4.41 -14.94
N TYR A 705 -16.38 5.30 -14.77
CA TYR A 705 -15.08 5.02 -14.17
C TYR A 705 -14.92 5.69 -12.81
N TRP A 706 -14.60 4.88 -11.79
CA TRP A 706 -14.34 5.32 -10.41
C TRP A 706 -12.90 5.05 -10.00
N PRO A 707 -12.36 5.76 -9.00
CA PRO A 707 -11.10 5.38 -8.38
C PRO A 707 -11.16 3.95 -7.81
N GLU A 708 -10.11 3.16 -8.00
CA GLU A 708 -10.05 1.77 -7.53
C GLU A 708 -10.32 1.64 -6.01
N ALA A 709 -9.85 2.62 -5.22
CA ALA A 709 -10.01 2.64 -3.76
C ALA A 709 -11.47 2.51 -3.29
N VAL A 710 -12.42 3.01 -4.09
CA VAL A 710 -13.86 2.99 -3.74
C VAL A 710 -14.41 1.57 -3.71
N GLY A 711 -13.84 0.63 -4.47
CA GLY A 711 -14.37 -0.74 -4.59
C GLY A 711 -14.57 -1.47 -3.27
N LYS A 712 -13.71 -1.21 -2.26
CA LYS A 712 -13.79 -1.83 -0.92
C LYS A 712 -14.81 -1.15 0.00
N GLU A 713 -15.32 0.02 -0.33
CA GLU A 713 -16.27 0.77 0.52
C GLU A 713 -17.71 0.63 0.02
N LEU A 714 -17.90 0.04 -1.16
CA LEU A 714 -19.22 -0.14 -1.75
C LEU A 714 -20.07 -1.16 -0.99
N PRO A 715 -21.40 -0.94 -0.98
CA PRO A 715 -22.33 -1.96 -0.52
C PRO A 715 -22.17 -3.22 -1.39
N GLY A 716 -22.44 -4.41 -0.81
CA GLY A 716 -22.42 -5.68 -1.52
C GLY A 716 -23.59 -5.86 -2.51
N LEU A 717 -23.93 -4.81 -3.26
CA LEU A 717 -24.99 -4.76 -4.25
C LEU A 717 -24.37 -4.68 -5.65
N GLN A 718 -24.70 -5.63 -6.51
CA GLN A 718 -24.26 -5.61 -7.91
C GLN A 718 -24.98 -4.53 -8.73
N ARG A 719 -26.25 -4.27 -8.41
CA ARG A 719 -27.09 -3.28 -9.08
C ARG A 719 -27.76 -2.37 -8.07
N MET A 720 -27.81 -1.09 -8.37
CA MET A 720 -28.44 -0.10 -7.49
C MET A 720 -28.95 1.11 -8.27
N GLN A 721 -30.06 1.68 -7.83
CA GLN A 721 -30.53 2.96 -8.35
C GLN A 721 -29.68 4.08 -7.78
N VAL A 722 -29.13 4.93 -8.65
CA VAL A 722 -28.22 6.01 -8.25
C VAL A 722 -28.63 7.37 -8.78
N ARG A 723 -28.16 8.40 -8.10
CA ARG A 723 -27.93 9.74 -8.65
C ARG A 723 -26.44 10.03 -8.54
N MET A 724 -25.82 10.53 -9.60
CA MET A 724 -24.39 10.81 -9.61
C MET A 724 -24.08 12.12 -10.32
N ILE A 725 -23.07 12.83 -9.83
CA ILE A 725 -22.41 13.89 -10.59
C ILE A 725 -21.22 13.25 -11.30
N ALA A 726 -21.11 13.45 -12.61
CA ALA A 726 -20.02 12.90 -13.40
C ALA A 726 -19.48 13.92 -14.39
N ALA A 727 -18.19 13.82 -14.71
CA ALA A 727 -17.60 14.50 -15.85
C ALA A 727 -17.81 13.63 -17.10
N LEU A 728 -18.44 14.20 -18.12
CA LEU A 728 -18.73 13.55 -19.38
C LEU A 728 -17.54 13.68 -20.33
N GLY A 729 -16.95 12.55 -20.71
CA GLY A 729 -15.80 12.48 -21.60
C GLY A 729 -16.06 11.58 -22.81
N MET A 730 -15.09 11.58 -23.71
CA MET A 730 -15.10 10.70 -24.89
C MET A 730 -14.80 9.26 -24.49
N ARG A 731 -15.23 8.33 -25.35
CA ARG A 731 -14.86 6.91 -25.28
C ARG A 731 -13.38 6.73 -25.02
N THR A 732 -13.04 5.90 -24.04
CA THR A 732 -11.64 5.71 -23.62
C THR A 732 -11.11 4.32 -23.98
N GLU A 733 -11.98 3.35 -24.25
CA GLU A 733 -11.56 2.00 -24.67
C GLU A 733 -12.19 1.53 -25.98
N HIS A 734 -11.41 0.82 -26.79
CA HIS A 734 -11.88 0.25 -28.06
C HIS A 734 -12.93 -0.86 -27.89
N GLN A 735 -13.12 -1.42 -26.70
CA GLN A 735 -14.17 -2.43 -26.48
C GLN A 735 -15.53 -1.82 -26.06
N GLU A 736 -15.60 -0.51 -25.85
CA GLU A 736 -16.84 0.16 -25.45
C GLU A 736 -17.78 0.36 -26.64
N SER A 737 -19.05 -0.02 -26.51
CA SER A 737 -20.05 0.25 -27.56
C SER A 737 -20.51 1.71 -27.58
N ALA A 738 -20.42 2.41 -26.45
CA ALA A 738 -20.82 3.81 -26.31
C ALA A 738 -19.72 4.76 -26.81
N GLY A 739 -20.10 5.83 -27.51
CA GLY A 739 -19.18 6.91 -27.91
C GLY A 739 -18.73 7.81 -26.75
N ILE A 740 -19.31 7.62 -25.57
CA ILE A 740 -19.13 8.44 -24.37
C ILE A 740 -18.73 7.60 -23.16
N ALA A 741 -18.01 8.23 -22.23
CA ALA A 741 -17.66 7.67 -20.94
C ALA A 741 -17.85 8.69 -19.81
N LEU A 742 -18.29 8.23 -18.65
CA LEU A 742 -18.49 9.07 -17.48
C LEU A 742 -17.36 8.84 -16.47
N ARG A 743 -16.77 9.91 -15.95
CA ARG A 743 -15.89 9.87 -14.78
C ARG A 743 -16.66 10.36 -13.56
N ALA A 744 -16.95 9.49 -12.61
CA ALA A 744 -17.75 9.89 -11.46
C ALA A 744 -17.03 10.91 -10.58
N CYS A 745 -17.78 11.91 -10.15
CA CYS A 745 -17.37 12.93 -9.18
C CYS A 745 -18.10 12.75 -7.85
N SER A 746 -19.34 12.24 -7.87
CA SER A 746 -20.07 11.80 -6.67
C SER A 746 -21.11 10.75 -7.02
N VAL A 747 -21.45 9.88 -6.08
CA VAL A 747 -22.42 8.80 -6.26
C VAL A 747 -23.26 8.67 -4.99
N ALA A 748 -24.57 8.75 -5.15
CA ALA A 748 -25.52 8.43 -4.10
C ALA A 748 -26.52 7.38 -4.56
N ARG A 749 -26.87 6.48 -3.65
CA ARG A 749 -27.92 5.49 -3.82
C ARG A 749 -29.29 6.11 -3.55
N ARG A 750 -30.28 5.75 -4.38
CA ARG A 750 -31.70 6.09 -4.16
C ARG A 750 -32.37 4.97 -3.38
N GLY A 751 -33.09 5.32 -2.32
CA GLY A 751 -33.96 4.43 -1.56
C GLY A 751 -35.39 4.95 -1.51
N ALA A 752 -36.36 4.04 -1.40
CA ALA A 752 -37.74 4.34 -1.05
C ALA A 752 -38.03 3.81 0.35
N LEU A 753 -38.63 4.62 1.22
CA LEU A 753 -39.13 4.23 2.54
C LEU A 753 -40.62 3.90 2.51
#